data_AF-A0A7S4EHB1-F1
#
_entry.id   AF-A0A7S4EHB1-F1
#
_cell.length_a   1.000
_cell.length_b   1.000
_cell.length_c   1.000
_cell.angle_alpha   90.00
_cell.angle_beta   90.00
_cell.angle_gamma   90.00
#
_symmetry.space_group_name_H-M   'P 1'
#
loop_
_entity.id
_entity.type
_entity.pdbx_description
1 polymer ?
#
loop_
_entity_poly.entity_id
_entity_poly.type
_entity_poly.pdbx_seq_one_letter_code
_entity_poly.pdbx_strand_id
1 'polypeptide(L)'
;VVIDSNSSNNNNSKKAKQGQTNDNNNAQNGIADRIQLFEQHGITSFNVVNKDKNDKDSVSEWIETIRAASCNNSSNDSHNNTAHVCAQYFLQLNKPPKTRNAPQQRKEHLLETLREGSYLETADEILLLSGRSSGPAKSKSSSSETSWSTVHALEAVNDYYRANADNAAHRQQPFAKMAVCYNPYFADSNHQQQENARLQQQLATGCLSKIYFPFGTDLDKLRTGLEFCTKAIAVDDTPTVVSLVGSFVLPTALWMAQQRKFFRSSWKGVALGPDFVASGAQSTAIVVQVLKMYQKHGVNELVWETSPIGSSSSIATTKNDLRFLSNVLEQASTSAKSSGGTTAGSGSGIDIDTNKENQRDSELYRRQEDRGKHNEIPGANAESGSITNKEPRRSNSRYSNANAQAKNHADGKEESSSSSPRDPNILTQEPPLDVVAKLKSKDEHPCILLFGSHDVRLQDNRALEEATRRHEQVLPVFLWTQEEREGEQWGCPTNTAVAVCLEEALKSLQDSLKSFALPLVYCYCGNSDQEQAQEEQQQPQRAHNPSRHGIQELTHLIETIGATAIFWNKDPTPEGRARDAYRKNFLAEQQLQRNNNDSTSSSSAIRIRVHEAQSSLLYDVDSIELSTGFNGGHFATLMPFLNQCKRQFGLPPRPTPYFETFRLLEETLPPEAFDVEKVANNSNGHGSSTRSITVIHTKKSSTISTNLDSLKIIELKHGAAQKWDEPIRKRFPMSEKIASTIMEQFVRKGMKRYEKDRSRADVSDATSRLSPHLRIGTLSPNQLYWRIEDSGLPYQDTKTLGRRLIWRDLAYYQLACFPDMKTRCIRRHYEEMEWVRAEEEGRRFGAWKTGTTGYPIVDAAMRELYATGWMTQSIRMVVASFLVEYLRVNWTRGAEWFHYTLVDADSAINAMMWQNAGRSGIDQWNFVLSPKTASQDPTGAYTRRWVPELSTLPTTKLMHCPWEATEAVLQESRIVLGETYPHRIVVDLKGERQKSIESTLEVRRKAQDYNTDRGYDLIDLPNGQKSIVFTKKEYRIGPDGNLLLSSASTRSSNNNDPAASDRKGKSRTSGRGRKKRSHKPKKAKTT
;
A
#
# COMPACT_ATOMS: atom_id res chain seq x y z
N VAL A 1 16.25 -9.35 30.37
CA VAL A 1 15.79 -8.46 29.27
C VAL A 1 16.52 -8.79 27.98
N VAL A 2 15.83 -8.82 26.83
CA VAL A 2 16.49 -8.98 25.52
C VAL A 2 17.01 -7.63 24.98
N ILE A 3 18.27 -7.59 24.55
CA ILE A 3 18.94 -6.44 23.92
C ILE A 3 19.35 -6.82 22.47
N ASP A 4 19.01 -5.95 21.51
CA ASP A 4 19.25 -6.16 20.07
C ASP A 4 20.42 -5.31 19.57
N SER A 5 21.39 -5.93 18.89
CA SER A 5 22.61 -5.26 18.42
C SER A 5 22.42 -4.26 17.27
N ASN A 6 21.25 -4.22 16.62
CA ASN A 6 20.97 -3.36 15.46
C ASN A 6 20.64 -1.89 15.79
N SER A 7 20.77 -1.47 17.05
CA SER A 7 20.32 -0.14 17.47
C SER A 7 21.28 1.01 17.15
N SER A 8 22.51 0.72 16.73
CA SER A 8 23.56 1.71 16.49
C SER A 8 24.00 1.81 15.02
N ASN A 9 23.57 0.92 14.13
CA ASN A 9 23.99 0.91 12.73
C ASN A 9 22.85 1.22 11.76
N ASN A 10 22.52 2.51 11.65
CA ASN A 10 21.93 3.03 10.43
C ASN A 10 23.04 3.06 9.36
N ASN A 11 22.83 2.36 8.25
CA ASN A 11 23.79 2.18 7.15
C ASN A 11 24.48 3.48 6.69
N ASN A 12 25.71 3.75 7.16
CA ASN A 12 26.68 4.61 6.47
C ASN A 12 28.15 4.40 6.86
N SER A 13 28.54 3.30 7.50
CA SER A 13 29.93 3.12 8.01
C SER A 13 30.95 2.53 7.02
N LYS A 14 30.68 2.48 5.71
CA LYS A 14 31.72 2.13 4.70
C LYS A 14 32.40 3.32 4.02
N LYS A 15 32.21 4.54 4.52
CA LYS A 15 33.01 5.72 4.17
C LYS A 15 33.28 6.59 5.41
N ALA A 16 34.19 6.17 6.28
CA ALA A 16 34.81 7.07 7.24
C ALA A 16 36.29 6.73 7.39
N LYS A 17 37.10 7.26 6.47
CA LYS A 17 38.49 7.57 6.78
C LYS A 17 38.50 8.98 7.35
N GLN A 18 38.96 9.09 8.60
CA GLN A 18 39.37 10.30 9.32
C GLN A 18 38.29 11.39 9.53
N GLY A 19 37.83 11.47 10.79
CA GLY A 19 37.23 12.70 11.35
C GLY A 19 35.74 12.63 11.68
N GLN A 20 35.32 11.78 12.63
CA GLN A 20 34.04 11.92 13.35
C GLN A 20 34.08 11.02 14.60
N THR A 21 34.33 11.60 15.77
CA THR A 21 34.43 10.89 17.07
C THR A 21 33.24 11.14 18.00
N ASN A 22 32.31 12.05 17.67
CA ASN A 22 31.26 12.48 18.62
C ASN A 22 29.95 11.69 18.56
N ASP A 23 29.56 11.07 17.45
CA ASP A 23 28.25 10.41 17.33
C ASP A 23 28.20 8.99 17.93
N ASN A 24 29.32 8.26 17.91
CA ASN A 24 29.39 6.92 18.54
C ASN A 24 29.29 6.99 20.08
N ASN A 25 29.82 8.05 20.70
CA ASN A 25 29.76 8.23 22.15
C ASN A 25 28.32 8.43 22.65
N ASN A 26 27.45 9.11 21.89
CA ASN A 26 26.05 9.33 22.29
C ASN A 26 25.20 8.05 22.25
N ALA A 27 25.49 7.11 21.34
CA ALA A 27 24.77 5.84 21.26
C ALA A 27 25.19 4.87 22.37
N GLN A 28 26.49 4.76 22.66
CA GLN A 28 27.01 3.95 23.78
C GLN A 28 26.52 4.47 25.14
N ASN A 29 26.46 5.79 25.34
CA ASN A 29 25.91 6.38 26.57
C ASN A 29 24.43 6.04 26.81
N GLY A 30 23.59 6.04 25.75
CA GLY A 30 22.16 5.72 25.90
C GLY A 30 21.86 4.26 26.26
N ILE A 31 22.75 3.32 25.93
CA ILE A 31 22.65 1.91 26.33
C ILE A 31 23.03 1.76 27.81
N ALA A 32 24.14 2.37 28.23
CA ALA A 32 24.58 2.35 29.61
C ALA A 32 23.50 2.92 30.55
N ASP A 33 22.90 4.06 30.19
CA ASP A 33 21.79 4.67 30.96
C ASP A 33 20.58 3.72 31.08
N ARG A 34 20.26 2.99 30.01
CA ARG A 34 19.13 2.05 29.99
C ARG A 34 19.40 0.83 30.87
N ILE A 35 20.63 0.34 30.86
CA ILE A 35 21.08 -0.78 31.71
C ILE A 35 21.03 -0.38 33.18
N GLN A 36 21.56 0.79 33.53
CA GLN A 36 21.48 1.33 34.88
C GLN A 36 20.03 1.49 35.35
N LEU A 37 19.14 1.95 34.46
CA LEU A 37 17.71 2.06 34.76
C LEU A 37 17.06 0.69 35.02
N PHE A 38 17.44 -0.35 34.27
CA PHE A 38 16.97 -1.71 34.51
C PHE A 38 17.47 -2.25 35.86
N GLU A 39 18.74 -2.03 36.19
CA GLU A 39 19.32 -2.43 37.47
C GLU A 39 18.67 -1.74 38.66
N GLN A 40 18.34 -0.45 38.54
CA GLN A 40 17.56 0.29 39.55
C GLN A 40 16.19 -0.35 39.85
N HIS A 41 15.65 -1.14 38.91
CA HIS A 41 14.40 -1.88 39.05
C HIS A 41 14.62 -3.38 39.30
N GLY A 42 15.84 -3.78 39.70
CA GLY A 42 16.19 -5.15 40.07
C GLY A 42 16.43 -6.10 38.90
N ILE A 43 16.53 -5.60 37.67
CA ILE A 43 16.80 -6.43 36.48
C ILE A 43 18.30 -6.46 36.23
N THR A 44 18.94 -7.59 36.56
CA THR A 44 20.40 -7.78 36.45
C THR A 44 20.81 -8.81 35.40
N SER A 45 19.88 -9.31 34.57
CA SER A 45 20.19 -10.27 33.51
C SER A 45 19.73 -9.85 32.11
N PHE A 46 20.64 -9.99 31.14
CA PHE A 46 20.49 -9.50 29.78
C PHE A 46 20.76 -10.61 28.76
N ASN A 47 19.91 -10.69 27.73
CA ASN A 47 20.01 -11.66 26.64
C ASN A 47 20.39 -10.92 25.36
N VAL A 48 21.60 -11.14 24.85
CA VAL A 48 22.17 -10.40 23.71
C VAL A 48 21.93 -11.18 22.42
N VAL A 49 21.30 -10.53 21.45
CA VAL A 49 20.98 -11.12 20.14
C VAL A 49 21.86 -10.54 19.05
N ASN A 50 22.65 -11.38 18.38
CA ASN A 50 23.39 -10.95 17.19
C ASN A 50 22.51 -11.03 15.92
N LYS A 51 22.07 -9.87 15.40
CA LYS A 51 21.33 -9.80 14.13
C LYS A 51 22.20 -9.59 12.89
N ASP A 52 23.39 -9.00 13.02
CA ASP A 52 24.34 -8.91 11.90
C ASP A 52 25.24 -10.15 11.87
N LYS A 53 24.86 -11.10 11.01
CA LYS A 53 25.53 -12.40 10.85
C LYS A 53 26.99 -12.30 10.43
N ASN A 54 27.47 -11.13 10.03
CA ASN A 54 28.85 -10.91 9.61
C ASN A 54 29.70 -10.17 10.65
N ASP A 55 29.07 -9.62 11.69
CA ASP A 55 29.74 -8.83 12.72
C ASP A 55 29.91 -9.67 14.00
N LYS A 56 31.06 -10.32 14.09
CA LYS A 56 31.43 -11.14 15.25
C LYS A 56 31.86 -10.29 16.45
N ASP A 57 32.36 -9.08 16.22
CA ASP A 57 32.94 -8.24 17.25
C ASP A 57 31.83 -7.51 18.05
N SER A 58 30.67 -7.29 17.43
CA SER A 58 29.52 -6.64 18.07
C SER A 58 29.10 -7.31 19.40
N VAL A 59 29.01 -8.64 19.47
CA VAL A 59 28.51 -9.33 20.68
C VAL A 59 29.43 -9.11 21.88
N SER A 60 30.75 -9.17 21.69
CA SER A 60 31.72 -8.86 22.74
C SER A 60 31.56 -7.43 23.23
N GLU A 61 31.48 -6.48 22.31
CA GLU A 61 31.34 -5.05 22.64
C GLU A 61 30.06 -4.80 23.45
N TRP A 62 28.95 -5.48 23.13
CA TRP A 62 27.71 -5.41 23.89
C TRP A 62 27.84 -6.00 25.30
N ILE A 63 28.50 -7.15 25.44
CA ILE A 63 28.76 -7.77 26.76
C ILE A 63 29.64 -6.85 27.61
N GLU A 64 30.70 -6.28 27.04
CA GLU A 64 31.58 -5.32 27.71
C GLU A 64 30.84 -4.03 28.10
N THR A 65 30.01 -3.50 27.21
CA THR A 65 29.18 -2.32 27.49
C THR A 65 28.22 -2.56 28.65
N ILE A 66 27.58 -3.74 28.69
CA ILE A 66 26.69 -4.11 29.79
C ILE A 66 27.46 -4.14 31.11
N ARG A 67 28.60 -4.82 31.13
CA ARG A 67 29.43 -4.92 32.34
C ARG A 67 29.99 -3.58 32.79
N ALA A 68 30.45 -2.74 31.85
CA ALA A 68 30.96 -1.41 32.16
C ALA A 68 29.88 -0.50 32.75
N ALA A 69 28.64 -0.58 32.23
CA ALA A 69 27.51 0.17 32.76
C ALA A 69 27.16 -0.24 34.19
N SER A 70 27.22 -1.53 34.50
CA SER A 70 26.99 -2.10 35.85
C SER A 70 28.07 -1.68 36.85
N CYS A 71 29.34 -1.63 36.45
CA CYS A 71 30.46 -1.28 37.33
C CYS A 71 30.47 0.19 37.80
N ASN A 72 29.89 1.11 37.02
CA ASN A 72 29.89 2.54 37.37
C ASN A 72 28.93 2.90 38.54
N ASN A 73 28.08 1.98 39.00
CA ASN A 73 27.16 2.18 40.13
C ASN A 73 27.73 1.75 41.49
N SER A 74 28.86 1.03 41.53
CA SER A 74 29.40 0.46 42.78
C SER A 74 30.32 1.45 43.50
N SER A 75 29.73 2.47 44.11
CA SER A 75 30.38 3.31 45.12
C SER A 75 29.70 3.16 46.47
N ASN A 76 29.67 1.93 47.02
CA ASN A 76 29.86 1.65 48.47
C ASN A 76 29.55 0.23 48.96
N ASP A 77 29.08 -0.73 48.15
CA ASP A 77 28.88 -2.10 48.65
C ASP A 77 29.72 -3.14 47.88
N SER A 78 30.57 -3.82 48.63
CA SER A 78 31.60 -4.75 48.16
C SER A 78 31.10 -6.20 48.03
N HIS A 79 29.83 -6.42 47.69
CA HIS A 79 29.31 -7.75 47.37
C HIS A 79 28.51 -7.78 46.05
N ASN A 80 29.24 -8.11 44.97
CA ASN A 80 28.85 -9.10 43.97
C ASN A 80 27.57 -8.88 43.12
N ASN A 81 27.34 -7.67 42.58
CA ASN A 81 26.25 -7.42 41.64
C ASN A 81 26.75 -7.26 40.19
N THR A 82 27.35 -8.32 39.64
CA THR A 82 27.73 -8.37 38.21
C THR A 82 26.52 -8.76 37.36
N ALA A 83 26.21 -7.99 36.33
CA ALA A 83 25.16 -8.34 35.37
C ALA A 83 25.41 -9.70 34.70
N HIS A 84 24.39 -10.57 34.69
CA HIS A 84 24.44 -11.88 34.04
C HIS A 84 24.06 -11.77 32.56
N VAL A 85 24.96 -12.14 31.66
CA VAL A 85 24.75 -12.00 30.21
C VAL A 85 24.65 -13.36 29.53
N CYS A 86 23.50 -13.59 28.88
CA CYS A 86 23.23 -14.74 28.02
C CYS A 86 23.40 -14.34 26.55
N ALA A 87 24.29 -15.01 25.80
CA ALA A 87 24.51 -14.74 24.39
C ALA A 87 23.78 -15.75 23.49
N GLN A 88 22.99 -15.27 22.53
CA GLN A 88 22.34 -16.18 21.57
C GLN A 88 23.31 -16.61 20.46
N TYR A 89 23.48 -17.91 20.30
CA TYR A 89 24.34 -18.48 19.26
C TYR A 89 23.55 -19.35 18.28
N PHE A 90 23.43 -18.86 17.04
CA PHE A 90 22.79 -19.62 15.97
C PHE A 90 23.79 -20.54 15.28
N LEU A 91 23.59 -21.86 15.33
CA LEU A 91 24.50 -22.86 14.75
C LEU A 91 24.72 -22.71 13.23
N GLN A 92 23.79 -22.10 12.50
CA GLN A 92 23.98 -21.76 11.07
C GLN A 92 25.12 -20.76 10.82
N LEU A 93 25.53 -20.00 11.84
CA LEU A 93 26.64 -19.06 11.80
C LEU A 93 27.98 -19.79 11.99
N ASN A 94 27.95 -21.00 12.54
CA ASN A 94 29.09 -21.90 12.62
C ASN A 94 29.36 -22.54 11.25
N LYS A 95 29.74 -21.73 10.26
CA LYS A 95 30.16 -22.23 8.95
C LYS A 95 31.66 -22.51 8.99
N PRO A 96 32.08 -23.77 9.08
CA PRO A 96 33.49 -24.09 8.98
C PRO A 96 34.03 -23.65 7.60
N PRO A 97 35.34 -23.37 7.47
CA PRO A 97 35.98 -23.26 6.18
C PRO A 97 35.61 -24.43 5.27
N LYS A 98 35.57 -24.23 3.94
CA LYS A 98 35.19 -25.29 2.97
C LYS A 98 36.02 -26.58 3.09
N THR A 99 37.19 -26.51 3.74
CA THR A 99 38.10 -27.63 4.01
C THR A 99 37.74 -28.44 5.28
N ARG A 100 36.84 -27.93 6.14
CA ARG A 100 36.43 -28.52 7.42
C ARG A 100 34.97 -29.02 7.39
N ASN A 101 34.63 -29.86 6.40
CA ASN A 101 33.25 -30.31 6.20
C ASN A 101 32.88 -31.61 6.92
N ALA A 102 33.85 -32.39 7.41
CA ALA A 102 33.59 -33.63 8.15
C ALA A 102 32.92 -33.35 9.52
N PRO A 103 32.02 -34.22 10.03
CA PRO A 103 31.33 -34.01 11.31
C PRO A 103 32.27 -33.71 12.48
N GLN A 104 33.41 -34.40 12.57
CA GLN A 104 34.40 -34.17 13.63
C GLN A 104 35.04 -32.79 13.56
N GLN A 105 35.39 -32.32 12.36
CA GLN A 105 35.98 -31.00 12.14
C GLN A 105 34.96 -29.86 12.43
N ARG A 106 33.66 -30.13 12.26
CA ARG A 106 32.58 -29.21 12.67
C ARG A 106 32.47 -29.12 14.19
N LYS A 107 32.59 -30.25 14.91
CA LYS A 107 32.66 -30.28 16.37
C LYS A 107 33.87 -29.47 16.86
N GLU A 108 35.06 -29.70 16.31
CA GLU A 108 36.27 -28.97 16.66
C GLU A 108 36.14 -27.46 16.43
N HIS A 109 35.61 -27.04 15.27
CA HIS A 109 35.42 -25.62 14.97
C HIS A 109 34.38 -24.94 15.89
N LEU A 110 33.34 -25.67 16.30
CA LEU A 110 32.42 -25.18 17.33
C LEU A 110 33.16 -24.96 18.64
N LEU A 111 33.94 -25.95 19.11
CA LEU A 111 34.67 -25.84 20.37
C LEU A 111 35.68 -24.69 20.31
N GLU A 112 36.41 -24.50 19.20
CA GLU A 112 37.27 -23.32 18.98
C GLU A 112 36.48 -21.99 19.12
N THR A 113 35.25 -21.94 18.59
CA THR A 113 34.39 -20.75 18.67
C THR A 113 33.81 -20.53 20.07
N LEU A 114 33.80 -21.54 20.93
CA LEU A 114 33.35 -21.44 22.32
C LEU A 114 34.51 -21.23 23.31
N ARG A 115 35.78 -21.50 22.92
CA ARG A 115 37.00 -21.37 23.76
C ARG A 115 37.64 -19.97 23.65
N GLU A 116 38.70 -19.80 24.46
CA GLU A 116 39.50 -18.59 24.60
C GLU A 116 39.92 -17.96 23.26
N GLY A 117 39.61 -16.67 23.08
CA GLY A 117 39.87 -15.89 21.85
C GLY A 117 38.65 -15.71 20.93
N SER A 118 37.44 -15.98 21.42
CA SER A 118 36.17 -15.76 20.70
C SER A 118 35.29 -14.72 21.39
N TYR A 119 34.27 -14.22 20.70
CA TYR A 119 33.32 -13.24 21.26
C TYR A 119 32.29 -13.81 22.25
N LEU A 120 32.31 -15.13 22.47
CA LEU A 120 31.36 -15.83 23.34
C LEU A 120 31.94 -16.23 24.68
N GLU A 121 33.28 -16.22 24.81
CA GLU A 121 34.00 -16.51 26.06
C GLU A 121 33.57 -15.57 27.18
N THR A 122 33.21 -14.33 26.84
CA THR A 122 32.81 -13.32 27.81
C THR A 122 31.37 -13.51 28.30
N ALA A 123 30.56 -14.41 27.72
CA ALA A 123 29.18 -14.66 28.16
C ALA A 123 29.12 -15.61 29.37
N ASP A 124 28.16 -15.41 30.27
CA ASP A 124 27.93 -16.29 31.42
C ASP A 124 27.13 -17.54 31.01
N GLU A 125 26.30 -17.40 29.96
CA GLU A 125 25.45 -18.44 29.41
C GLU A 125 25.33 -18.29 27.88
N ILE A 126 25.21 -19.41 27.17
CA ILE A 126 25.04 -19.44 25.70
C ILE A 126 23.74 -20.18 25.36
N LEU A 127 22.82 -19.46 24.74
CA LEU A 127 21.58 -20.02 24.21
C LEU A 127 21.80 -20.53 22.77
N LEU A 128 21.90 -21.86 22.62
CA LEU A 128 22.09 -22.52 21.34
C LEU A 128 20.78 -22.59 20.54
N LEU A 129 20.82 -22.06 19.32
CA LEU A 129 19.68 -21.99 18.41
C LEU A 129 19.96 -22.72 17.09
N SER A 130 19.04 -23.58 16.68
CA SER A 130 19.06 -24.18 15.34
C SER A 130 18.72 -23.12 14.30
N GLY A 131 19.62 -22.83 13.36
CA GLY A 131 19.37 -21.85 12.29
C GLY A 131 18.29 -22.30 11.30
N ARG A 132 17.72 -21.34 10.55
CA ARG A 132 16.50 -21.46 9.69
C ARG A 132 16.28 -22.85 9.07
N SER A 133 15.57 -23.71 9.80
CA SER A 133 14.93 -24.92 9.32
C SER A 133 13.49 -24.90 9.83
N SER A 134 12.66 -24.06 9.22
CA SER A 134 11.21 -24.03 9.51
C SER A 134 10.43 -24.13 8.21
N GLY A 135 10.66 -25.22 7.50
CA GLY A 135 9.79 -25.72 6.44
C GLY A 135 10.00 -27.24 6.33
N PRO A 136 8.97 -28.03 5.97
CA PRO A 136 9.15 -29.45 5.74
C PRO A 136 10.29 -29.64 4.74
N ALA A 137 11.19 -30.57 5.04
CA ALA A 137 12.30 -30.90 4.17
C ALA A 137 11.74 -31.14 2.77
N LYS A 138 11.96 -30.20 1.85
CA LYS A 138 11.70 -30.46 0.43
C LYS A 138 12.61 -31.64 0.08
N SER A 139 12.02 -32.77 -0.26
CA SER A 139 12.75 -33.93 -0.77
C SER A 139 13.58 -33.50 -1.98
N LYS A 140 14.85 -33.18 -1.74
CA LYS A 140 15.86 -33.11 -2.77
C LYS A 140 16.67 -34.38 -2.64
N SER A 141 16.63 -35.17 -3.71
CA SER A 141 17.45 -36.33 -3.93
C SER A 141 18.95 -36.01 -3.79
N SER A 142 19.68 -36.99 -3.27
CA SER A 142 21.13 -37.20 -3.34
C SER A 142 22.06 -36.17 -2.67
N SER A 143 22.27 -36.32 -1.36
CA SER A 143 23.60 -36.53 -0.73
C SER A 143 23.43 -36.63 0.78
N SER A 144 24.00 -37.69 1.37
CA SER A 144 23.90 -38.08 2.77
C SER A 144 24.82 -37.25 3.68
N GLU A 145 24.58 -35.95 3.80
CA GLU A 145 25.16 -35.16 4.90
C GLU A 145 24.14 -35.08 6.04
N THR A 146 24.44 -35.73 7.17
CA THR A 146 23.70 -35.62 8.43
C THR A 146 23.55 -34.14 8.81
N SER A 147 22.32 -33.68 9.01
CA SER A 147 22.05 -32.28 9.35
C SER A 147 22.61 -31.94 10.74
N TRP A 148 23.61 -31.07 10.78
CA TRP A 148 24.17 -30.50 12.02
C TRP A 148 23.07 -29.84 12.88
N SER A 149 22.97 -30.21 14.16
CA SER A 149 21.89 -29.79 15.07
C SER A 149 22.42 -29.39 16.45
N THR A 150 21.56 -28.84 17.31
CA THR A 150 21.90 -28.49 18.70
C THR A 150 22.25 -29.69 19.56
N VAL A 151 21.78 -30.89 19.22
CA VAL A 151 22.18 -32.14 19.89
C VAL A 151 23.67 -32.40 19.64
N HIS A 152 24.09 -32.40 18.37
CA HIS A 152 25.50 -32.60 17.99
C HIS A 152 26.44 -31.54 18.60
N ALA A 153 25.97 -30.31 18.78
CA ALA A 153 26.71 -29.24 19.42
C ALA A 153 26.95 -29.51 20.92
N LEU A 154 25.91 -29.94 21.63
CA LEU A 154 26.00 -30.30 23.06
C LEU A 154 26.82 -31.57 23.27
N GLU A 155 26.71 -32.56 22.38
CA GLU A 155 27.57 -33.73 22.37
C GLU A 155 29.05 -33.35 22.25
N ALA A 156 29.39 -32.41 21.35
CA ALA A 156 30.77 -31.94 21.21
C ALA A 156 31.32 -31.33 22.52
N VAL A 157 30.48 -30.57 23.22
CA VAL A 157 30.81 -29.99 24.52
C VAL A 157 30.98 -31.07 25.58
N ASN A 158 30.07 -32.05 25.64
CA ASN A 158 30.15 -33.19 26.55
C ASN A 158 31.40 -34.06 26.31
N ASP A 159 31.67 -34.39 25.04
CA ASP A 159 32.82 -35.17 24.59
C ASP A 159 34.12 -34.51 25.07
N TYR A 160 34.19 -33.17 24.99
CA TYR A 160 35.33 -32.42 25.49
C TYR A 160 35.47 -32.51 27.02
N TYR A 161 34.40 -32.31 27.79
CA TYR A 161 34.46 -32.43 29.24
C TYR A 161 34.90 -33.83 29.68
N ARG A 162 34.41 -34.89 29.01
CA ARG A 162 34.82 -36.27 29.29
C ARG A 162 36.30 -36.51 28.99
N ALA A 163 36.80 -36.00 27.86
CA ALA A 163 38.21 -36.13 27.48
C ALA A 163 39.17 -35.38 28.44
N ASN A 164 38.68 -34.39 29.18
CA ASN A 164 39.48 -33.51 30.03
C ASN A 164 39.22 -33.70 31.54
N ALA A 165 38.43 -34.70 31.94
CA ALA A 165 37.98 -34.91 33.32
C ALA A 165 39.10 -35.17 34.34
N ASP A 166 40.22 -35.77 33.93
CA ASP A 166 41.35 -36.14 34.80
C ASP A 166 42.37 -35.01 35.04
N ASN A 167 42.23 -33.86 34.36
CA ASN A 167 43.17 -32.75 34.46
C ASN A 167 42.76 -31.76 35.57
N ALA A 168 43.44 -31.81 36.72
CA ALA A 168 43.14 -30.96 37.88
C ALA A 168 43.23 -29.44 37.60
N ALA A 169 44.02 -29.02 36.59
CA ALA A 169 44.15 -27.62 36.16
C ALA A 169 42.93 -27.10 35.36
N HIS A 170 42.03 -27.97 34.90
CA HIS A 170 40.85 -27.62 34.09
C HIS A 170 39.52 -27.71 34.86
N ARG A 171 39.55 -27.67 36.20
CA ARG A 171 38.32 -27.56 37.01
C ARG A 171 37.60 -26.22 36.88
N GLN A 172 38.19 -25.21 36.22
CA GLN A 172 37.47 -24.02 35.78
C GLN A 172 36.67 -24.40 34.53
N GLN A 173 35.34 -24.24 34.53
CA GLN A 173 34.52 -24.56 33.35
C GLN A 173 34.98 -23.69 32.17
N PRO A 174 35.55 -24.27 31.10
CA PRO A 174 36.14 -23.51 30.00
C PRO A 174 35.08 -23.02 28.99
N PHE A 175 33.82 -23.38 29.22
CA PHE A 175 32.68 -22.91 28.43
C PHE A 175 31.65 -22.29 29.37
N ALA A 176 30.97 -21.27 28.86
CA ALA A 176 29.75 -20.74 29.47
C ALA A 176 28.69 -21.85 29.65
N LYS A 177 27.71 -21.61 30.51
CA LYS A 177 26.60 -22.55 30.70
C LYS A 177 25.81 -22.69 29.39
N MET A 178 25.42 -23.91 29.01
CA MET A 178 24.67 -24.14 27.77
C MET A 178 23.17 -24.12 28.04
N ALA A 179 22.42 -23.42 27.19
CA ALA A 179 20.97 -23.38 27.21
C ALA A 179 20.39 -23.67 25.81
N VAL A 180 19.14 -24.13 25.75
CA VAL A 180 18.45 -24.45 24.50
C VAL A 180 17.02 -23.92 24.51
N CYS A 181 16.44 -23.76 23.32
CA CYS A 181 15.01 -23.44 23.19
C CYS A 181 14.18 -24.70 22.91
N TYR A 182 13.02 -24.78 23.56
CA TYR A 182 11.99 -25.80 23.34
C TYR A 182 10.69 -25.12 22.88
N ASN A 183 10.17 -25.52 21.72
CA ASN A 183 8.95 -24.93 21.15
C ASN A 183 7.74 -25.87 21.34
N PRO A 184 6.77 -25.54 22.22
CA PRO A 184 5.57 -26.36 22.42
C PRO A 184 4.45 -26.12 21.40
N TYR A 185 4.62 -25.19 20.47
CA TYR A 185 3.52 -24.67 19.66
C TYR A 185 3.41 -25.29 18.25
N PHE A 186 4.01 -26.45 17.99
CA PHE A 186 3.83 -27.09 16.69
C PHE A 186 2.36 -27.48 16.47
N ALA A 187 1.85 -27.23 15.26
CA ALA A 187 0.47 -27.59 14.91
C ALA A 187 0.30 -29.08 14.62
N ASP A 188 1.34 -29.70 14.06
CA ASP A 188 1.41 -31.12 13.72
C ASP A 188 2.02 -31.90 14.89
N SER A 189 1.29 -32.91 15.37
CA SER A 189 1.71 -33.80 16.45
C SER A 189 3.04 -34.51 16.16
N ASN A 190 3.33 -34.84 14.90
CA ASN A 190 4.59 -35.48 14.53
C ASN A 190 5.78 -34.55 14.73
N HIS A 191 5.65 -33.28 14.35
CA HIS A 191 6.70 -32.28 14.59
C HIS A 191 6.87 -32.01 16.08
N GLN A 192 5.79 -32.03 16.87
CA GLN A 192 5.89 -31.90 18.32
C GLN A 192 6.62 -33.10 18.94
N GLN A 193 6.34 -34.33 18.49
CA GLN A 193 7.07 -35.52 18.95
C GLN A 193 8.56 -35.48 18.60
N GLN A 194 8.91 -34.97 17.41
CA GLN A 194 10.31 -34.78 17.02
C GLN A 194 11.02 -33.75 17.92
N GLU A 195 10.34 -32.66 18.27
CA GLU A 195 10.86 -31.66 19.20
C GLU A 195 11.07 -32.23 20.61
N ASN A 196 10.11 -33.05 21.09
CA ASN A 196 10.19 -33.73 22.37
C ASN A 196 11.39 -34.71 22.41
N ALA A 197 11.54 -35.53 21.37
CA ALA A 197 12.67 -36.45 21.25
C ALA A 197 14.01 -35.72 21.16
N ARG A 198 14.05 -34.59 20.44
CA ARG A 198 15.22 -33.72 20.37
C ARG A 198 15.61 -33.22 21.77
N LEU A 199 14.66 -32.70 22.55
CA LEU A 199 14.95 -32.21 23.90
C LEU A 199 15.50 -33.33 24.81
N GLN A 200 14.93 -34.52 24.76
CA GLN A 200 15.43 -35.67 25.54
C GLN A 200 16.89 -36.00 25.18
N GLN A 201 17.24 -36.00 23.89
CA GLN A 201 18.63 -36.19 23.47
C GLN A 201 19.56 -35.08 23.98
N GLN A 202 19.07 -33.84 24.08
CA GLN A 202 19.85 -32.72 24.61
C GLN A 202 20.04 -32.82 26.13
N LEU A 203 19.03 -33.28 26.87
CA LEU A 203 19.13 -33.51 28.31
C LEU A 203 20.11 -34.64 28.64
N ALA A 204 20.08 -35.72 27.85
CA ALA A 204 20.98 -36.87 28.00
C ALA A 204 22.47 -36.52 27.84
N THR A 205 22.83 -35.35 27.27
CA THR A 205 24.24 -34.92 27.23
C THR A 205 24.74 -34.45 28.60
N GLY A 206 23.85 -34.11 29.54
CA GLY A 206 24.20 -33.58 30.87
C GLY A 206 24.79 -32.16 30.85
N CYS A 207 24.85 -31.50 29.68
CA CYS A 207 25.48 -30.18 29.53
C CYS A 207 24.51 -29.01 29.69
N LEU A 208 23.21 -29.27 29.72
CA LEU A 208 22.19 -28.22 29.79
C LEU A 208 22.11 -27.61 31.18
N SER A 209 21.95 -26.29 31.21
CA SER A 209 21.66 -25.52 32.41
C SER A 209 20.23 -24.97 32.41
N LYS A 210 19.71 -24.59 31.23
CA LYS A 210 18.37 -23.99 31.10
C LYS A 210 17.64 -24.39 29.82
N ILE A 211 16.31 -24.40 29.91
CA ILE A 211 15.40 -24.58 28.76
C ILE A 211 14.53 -23.32 28.61
N TYR A 212 14.69 -22.65 27.47
CA TYR A 212 13.96 -21.43 27.12
C TYR A 212 12.68 -21.75 26.35
N PHE A 213 11.55 -21.27 26.86
CA PHE A 213 10.26 -21.30 26.19
C PHE A 213 10.02 -20.00 25.43
N PRO A 214 9.72 -20.06 24.12
CA PRO A 214 9.30 -18.89 23.38
C PRO A 214 7.89 -18.46 23.82
N PHE A 215 7.57 -17.18 23.65
CA PHE A 215 6.25 -16.67 23.96
C PHE A 215 5.20 -17.25 23.02
N GLY A 216 4.01 -17.52 23.55
CA GLY A 216 2.85 -17.96 22.78
C GLY A 216 1.58 -17.82 23.60
N THR A 217 0.45 -17.89 22.91
CA THR A 217 -0.88 -17.57 23.46
C THR A 217 -1.81 -18.77 23.51
N ASP A 218 -1.38 -19.91 22.95
CA ASP A 218 -2.05 -21.20 23.10
C ASP A 218 -1.67 -21.80 24.46
N LEU A 219 -2.50 -21.53 25.47
CA LEU A 219 -2.26 -21.93 26.85
C LEU A 219 -2.26 -23.45 27.05
N ASP A 220 -2.99 -24.20 26.22
CA ASP A 220 -3.03 -25.66 26.30
C ASP A 220 -1.73 -26.29 25.82
N LYS A 221 -1.19 -25.78 24.71
CA LYS A 221 0.13 -26.20 24.23
C LYS A 221 1.24 -25.78 25.19
N LEU A 222 1.18 -24.56 25.73
CA LEU A 222 2.13 -24.12 26.73
C LEU A 222 2.11 -25.04 27.96
N ARG A 223 0.93 -25.34 28.51
CA ARG A 223 0.75 -26.24 29.65
C ARG A 223 1.34 -27.62 29.38
N THR A 224 0.94 -28.27 28.27
CA THR A 224 1.43 -29.61 27.93
C THR A 224 2.94 -29.63 27.68
N GLY A 225 3.49 -28.58 27.09
CA GLY A 225 4.92 -28.39 26.92
C GLY A 225 5.68 -28.24 28.24
N LEU A 226 5.17 -27.43 29.17
CA LEU A 226 5.74 -27.27 30.51
C LEU A 226 5.71 -28.60 31.28
N GLU A 227 4.57 -29.29 31.29
CA GLU A 227 4.44 -30.62 31.93
C GLU A 227 5.42 -31.64 31.34
N PHE A 228 5.61 -31.64 30.02
CA PHE A 228 6.59 -32.50 29.36
C PHE A 228 8.02 -32.19 29.82
N CYS A 229 8.44 -30.92 29.80
CA CYS A 229 9.79 -30.52 30.20
C CYS A 229 10.05 -30.82 31.68
N THR A 230 9.09 -30.51 32.58
CA THR A 230 9.22 -30.83 34.01
C THR A 230 9.41 -32.34 34.24
N LYS A 231 8.65 -33.18 33.52
CA LYS A 231 8.82 -34.64 33.58
C LYS A 231 10.16 -35.09 33.00
N ALA A 232 10.57 -34.54 31.86
CA ALA A 232 11.83 -34.91 31.21
C ALA A 232 13.05 -34.57 32.08
N ILE A 233 13.03 -33.44 32.79
CA ILE A 233 14.07 -33.06 33.74
C ILE A 233 14.09 -34.01 34.95
N ALA A 234 12.92 -34.46 35.43
CA ALA A 234 12.80 -35.31 36.62
C ALA A 234 13.21 -36.77 36.41
N VAL A 235 13.31 -37.24 35.16
CA VAL A 235 13.58 -38.65 34.82
C VAL A 235 15.07 -38.95 34.71
N ASP A 236 15.91 -37.94 34.48
CA ASP A 236 17.36 -38.12 34.32
C ASP A 236 18.09 -37.82 35.64
N ASP A 237 18.82 -38.82 36.17
CA ASP A 237 19.80 -38.69 37.28
C ASP A 237 21.03 -37.85 36.85
N THR A 238 20.78 -36.66 36.31
CA THR A 238 21.81 -35.74 35.86
C THR A 238 22.32 -34.91 37.03
N PRO A 239 23.66 -34.71 37.15
CA PRO A 239 24.24 -33.94 38.26
C PRO A 239 23.98 -32.43 38.16
N THR A 240 23.38 -31.95 37.06
CA THR A 240 23.12 -30.55 36.76
C THR A 240 21.63 -30.21 36.91
N VAL A 241 21.30 -29.27 37.80
CA VAL A 241 19.93 -28.76 37.96
C VAL A 241 19.57 -27.91 36.73
N VAL A 242 18.68 -28.41 35.88
CA VAL A 242 18.18 -27.69 34.70
C VAL A 242 16.98 -26.83 35.08
N SER A 243 17.04 -25.52 34.86
CA SER A 243 15.93 -24.59 35.13
C SER A 243 15.10 -24.26 33.87
N LEU A 244 13.84 -23.90 34.08
CA LEU A 244 12.95 -23.46 33.00
C LEU A 244 12.91 -21.93 32.96
N VAL A 245 12.97 -21.37 31.75
CA VAL A 245 12.92 -19.93 31.50
C VAL A 245 11.76 -19.62 30.56
N GLY A 246 10.82 -18.78 31.01
CA GLY A 246 9.65 -18.40 30.22
C GLY A 246 9.85 -17.05 29.54
N SER A 247 9.63 -16.94 28.22
CA SER A 247 9.60 -15.63 27.57
C SER A 247 8.19 -15.03 27.56
N PHE A 248 8.13 -13.71 27.68
CA PHE A 248 6.90 -12.93 27.55
C PHE A 248 7.17 -11.56 26.91
N VAL A 249 6.08 -10.94 26.48
CA VAL A 249 6.08 -9.64 25.83
C VAL A 249 5.12 -8.73 26.57
N LEU A 250 5.44 -7.44 26.66
CA LEU A 250 4.50 -6.45 27.19
C LEU A 250 3.64 -5.93 26.03
N PRO A 251 2.31 -6.05 26.09
CA PRO A 251 1.42 -5.57 25.04
C PRO A 251 1.24 -4.04 25.12
N THR A 252 2.33 -3.29 25.18
CA THR A 252 2.28 -1.82 25.13
C THR A 252 1.75 -1.38 23.78
N ALA A 253 1.14 -0.19 23.72
CA ALA A 253 0.64 0.35 22.46
C ALA A 253 1.72 0.36 21.37
N LEU A 254 2.97 0.71 21.72
CA LEU A 254 4.13 0.71 20.84
C LEU A 254 4.55 -0.70 20.39
N TRP A 255 4.51 -1.69 21.27
CA TRP A 255 4.83 -3.07 20.91
C TRP A 255 3.75 -3.67 20.01
N MET A 256 2.47 -3.52 20.39
CA MET A 256 1.31 -3.99 19.61
C MET A 256 1.26 -3.37 18.21
N ALA A 257 1.57 -2.08 18.14
CA ALA A 257 1.79 -1.30 16.93
C ALA A 257 2.85 -1.89 15.99
N GLN A 258 4.04 -2.16 16.53
CA GLN A 258 5.14 -2.76 15.79
C GLN A 258 4.76 -4.15 15.29
N GLN A 259 4.11 -4.97 16.13
CA GLN A 259 3.73 -6.32 15.73
C GLN A 259 2.61 -6.35 14.69
N ARG A 260 1.58 -5.49 14.79
CA ARG A 260 0.51 -5.40 13.76
C ARG A 260 1.07 -5.14 12.36
N LYS A 261 2.25 -4.52 12.23
CA LYS A 261 2.99 -4.34 10.97
C LYS A 261 3.58 -5.66 10.41
N PHE A 262 3.96 -6.61 11.28
CA PHE A 262 4.60 -7.88 10.93
C PHE A 262 3.67 -9.11 11.01
N PHE A 263 2.48 -8.98 11.61
CA PHE A 263 1.47 -10.03 11.81
C PHE A 263 0.90 -10.68 10.53
N ARG A 264 1.39 -10.28 9.34
CA ARG A 264 1.08 -10.91 8.05
C ARG A 264 2.05 -12.03 7.64
N SER A 265 3.10 -12.26 8.43
CA SER A 265 3.87 -13.49 8.39
C SER A 265 3.88 -14.09 9.78
N SER A 266 3.35 -15.30 9.96
CA SER A 266 3.54 -16.10 11.16
C SER A 266 5.01 -16.01 11.56
N TRP A 267 5.30 -15.36 12.68
CA TRP A 267 6.62 -15.43 13.29
C TRP A 267 6.81 -16.93 13.56
N LYS A 268 7.64 -17.62 12.77
CA LYS A 268 7.80 -19.08 12.88
C LYS A 268 8.57 -19.36 14.17
N GLY A 269 7.84 -19.42 15.28
CA GLY A 269 8.34 -19.60 16.64
C GLY A 269 7.44 -19.04 17.75
N VAL A 270 6.57 -18.05 17.46
CA VAL A 270 5.63 -17.47 18.44
C VAL A 270 4.20 -17.69 17.94
N ALA A 271 3.43 -18.49 18.69
CA ALA A 271 2.04 -18.79 18.37
C ALA A 271 1.12 -17.74 18.98
N LEU A 272 0.90 -16.65 18.24
CA LEU A 272 -0.07 -15.62 18.60
C LEU A 272 -1.42 -15.93 17.95
N GLY A 273 -2.43 -16.19 18.78
CA GLY A 273 -3.81 -16.37 18.38
C GLY A 273 -4.45 -15.04 18.01
N PRO A 274 -5.53 -15.07 17.20
CA PRO A 274 -6.23 -13.86 16.76
C PRO A 274 -6.72 -13.00 17.94
N ASP A 275 -7.13 -13.65 19.04
CA ASP A 275 -7.63 -13.02 20.26
C ASP A 275 -6.59 -12.13 20.96
N PHE A 276 -5.30 -12.45 20.79
CA PHE A 276 -4.22 -11.66 21.39
C PHE A 276 -4.10 -10.27 20.79
N VAL A 277 -4.60 -10.03 19.57
CA VAL A 277 -4.48 -8.73 18.87
C VAL A 277 -5.76 -7.90 18.93
N ALA A 278 -6.84 -8.48 19.46
CA ALA A 278 -8.18 -7.91 19.45
C ALA A 278 -8.27 -6.61 20.26
N SER A 279 -7.73 -6.57 21.49
CA SER A 279 -7.68 -5.37 22.32
C SER A 279 -6.49 -5.40 23.29
N GLY A 280 -6.01 -4.23 23.74
CA GLY A 280 -4.92 -4.16 24.72
C GLY A 280 -5.28 -4.81 26.06
N ALA A 281 -6.54 -4.73 26.47
CA ALA A 281 -7.04 -5.41 27.67
C ALA A 281 -6.96 -6.95 27.53
N GLN A 282 -7.37 -7.48 26.38
CA GLN A 282 -7.32 -8.93 26.13
C GLN A 282 -5.88 -9.44 25.98
N SER A 283 -4.99 -8.68 25.31
CA SER A 283 -3.56 -8.99 25.27
C SER A 283 -2.96 -9.06 26.67
N THR A 284 -3.28 -8.07 27.52
CA THR A 284 -2.81 -8.02 28.91
C THR A 284 -3.32 -9.21 29.71
N ALA A 285 -4.60 -9.56 29.60
CA ALA A 285 -5.17 -10.73 30.26
C ALA A 285 -4.47 -12.03 29.86
N ILE A 286 -4.18 -12.21 28.58
CA ILE A 286 -3.45 -13.40 28.08
C ILE A 286 -2.03 -13.44 28.63
N VAL A 287 -1.30 -12.33 28.65
CA VAL A 287 0.05 -12.27 29.25
C VAL A 287 -0.01 -12.63 30.73
N VAL A 288 -0.98 -12.09 31.48
CA VAL A 288 -1.18 -12.44 32.90
C VAL A 288 -1.44 -13.94 33.07
N GLN A 289 -2.24 -14.56 32.19
CA GLN A 289 -2.49 -16.00 32.22
C GLN A 289 -1.23 -16.82 31.92
N VAL A 290 -0.41 -16.41 30.95
CA VAL A 290 0.89 -17.04 30.66
C VAL A 290 1.82 -16.96 31.86
N LEU A 291 1.94 -15.79 32.50
CA LEU A 291 2.78 -15.60 33.68
C LEU A 291 2.30 -16.45 34.87
N LYS A 292 0.99 -16.55 35.10
CA LYS A 292 0.41 -17.45 36.11
C LYS A 292 0.72 -18.92 35.80
N MET A 293 0.69 -19.31 34.52
CA MET A 293 1.06 -20.67 34.10
C MET A 293 2.54 -20.96 34.38
N TYR A 294 3.43 -20.03 34.03
CA TYR A 294 4.85 -20.12 34.36
C TYR A 294 5.06 -20.29 35.88
N GLN A 295 4.44 -19.46 36.70
CA GLN A 295 4.52 -19.56 38.16
C GLN A 295 4.02 -20.91 38.68
N LYS A 296 2.87 -21.40 38.18
CA LYS A 296 2.29 -22.70 38.58
C LYS A 296 3.22 -23.88 38.27
N HIS A 297 3.99 -23.80 37.18
CA HIS A 297 4.91 -24.85 36.75
C HIS A 297 6.36 -24.62 37.20
N GLY A 298 6.60 -23.72 38.16
CA GLY A 298 7.93 -23.51 38.77
C GLY A 298 8.93 -22.80 37.86
N VAL A 299 8.46 -22.04 36.86
CA VAL A 299 9.32 -21.19 36.03
C VAL A 299 9.64 -19.92 36.81
N ASN A 300 10.84 -19.87 37.38
CA ASN A 300 11.28 -18.79 38.26
C ASN A 300 12.03 -17.67 37.52
N GLU A 301 12.46 -17.92 36.28
CA GLU A 301 13.17 -16.96 35.45
C GLU A 301 12.30 -16.56 34.25
N LEU A 302 12.16 -15.24 34.03
CA LEU A 302 11.37 -14.68 32.95
C LEU A 302 12.23 -13.82 32.03
N VAL A 303 12.05 -14.02 30.73
CA VAL A 303 12.69 -13.23 29.69
C VAL A 303 11.67 -12.27 29.11
N TRP A 304 11.86 -11.00 29.44
CA TRP A 304 11.11 -9.92 28.82
C TRP A 304 11.78 -9.50 27.50
N GLU A 305 11.04 -9.63 26.40
CA GLU A 305 11.41 -9.06 25.10
C GLU A 305 11.03 -7.57 25.06
N THR A 306 12.04 -6.69 25.05
CA THR A 306 11.85 -5.23 25.12
C THR A 306 11.76 -4.59 23.74
N SER A 307 11.21 -3.36 23.68
CA SER A 307 11.23 -2.53 22.49
C SER A 307 12.68 -2.22 22.04
N PRO A 308 12.97 -2.14 20.72
CA PRO A 308 14.29 -1.78 20.20
C PRO A 308 14.81 -0.45 20.77
N ILE A 309 16.13 -0.31 20.92
CA ILE A 309 16.76 0.93 21.37
C ILE A 309 16.76 1.95 20.21
N GLY A 310 16.32 3.19 20.47
CA GLY A 310 16.38 4.27 19.50
C GLY A 310 16.45 5.65 20.17
N SER A 311 17.56 6.37 19.95
CA SER A 311 17.90 7.74 20.41
C SER A 311 17.47 8.12 21.85
N SER A 312 17.70 9.37 22.26
CA SER A 312 17.41 9.90 23.61
C SER A 312 15.95 9.74 24.08
N SER A 313 15.02 9.45 23.17
CA SER A 313 13.62 9.05 23.47
C SER A 313 13.45 7.65 24.12
N SER A 314 14.51 6.84 24.10
CA SER A 314 14.56 5.45 24.60
C SER A 314 14.36 5.34 26.12
N ILE A 315 14.85 6.30 26.92
CA ILE A 315 14.80 6.23 28.39
C ILE A 315 13.38 6.46 28.93
N ALA A 316 12.67 7.48 28.41
CA ALA A 316 11.28 7.75 28.82
C ALA A 316 10.34 6.58 28.47
N THR A 317 10.54 5.98 27.30
CA THR A 317 9.83 4.76 26.88
C THR A 317 10.12 3.60 27.82
N THR A 318 11.40 3.40 28.18
CA THR A 318 11.79 2.33 29.12
C THR A 318 11.16 2.53 30.51
N LYS A 319 11.06 3.76 31.01
CA LYS A 319 10.36 4.06 32.27
C LYS A 319 8.88 3.70 32.21
N ASN A 320 8.20 3.98 31.09
CA ASN A 320 6.80 3.61 30.90
C ASN A 320 6.61 2.09 30.81
N ASP A 321 7.49 1.41 30.07
CA ASP A 321 7.49 -0.04 29.97
C ASP A 321 7.69 -0.70 31.35
N LEU A 322 8.60 -0.18 32.18
CA LEU A 322 8.84 -0.66 33.55
C LEU A 322 7.63 -0.46 34.47
N ARG A 323 6.95 0.69 34.38
CA ARG A 323 5.68 0.91 35.11
C ARG A 323 4.61 -0.09 34.69
N PHE A 324 4.48 -0.33 33.39
CA PHE A 324 3.50 -1.29 32.87
C PHE A 324 3.85 -2.72 33.28
N LEU A 325 5.13 -3.08 33.26
CA LEU A 325 5.62 -4.36 33.78
C LEU A 325 5.20 -4.57 35.24
N SER A 326 5.43 -3.57 36.09
CA SER A 326 5.04 -3.62 37.50
C SER A 326 3.54 -3.93 37.65
N ASN A 327 2.69 -3.23 36.89
CA ASN A 327 1.24 -3.45 36.92
C ASN A 327 0.85 -4.87 36.47
N VAL A 328 1.47 -5.39 35.39
CA VAL A 328 1.20 -6.74 34.88
C VAL A 328 1.63 -7.81 35.89
N LEU A 329 2.80 -7.64 36.52
CA LEU A 329 3.30 -8.55 37.56
C LEU A 329 2.42 -8.51 38.83
N GLU A 330 1.93 -7.33 39.21
CA GLU A 330 0.99 -7.18 40.33
C GLU A 330 -0.34 -7.90 40.05
N GLN A 331 -0.90 -7.75 38.84
CA GLN A 331 -2.10 -8.49 38.42
C GLN A 331 -1.88 -10.02 38.36
N ALA A 332 -0.68 -10.46 37.98
CA ALA A 332 -0.33 -11.88 38.04
C ALA A 332 -0.28 -12.40 39.49
N SER A 333 0.17 -11.57 40.43
CA SER A 333 0.39 -11.92 41.84
C SER A 333 -0.87 -11.82 42.72
N THR A 334 -1.84 -10.96 42.39
CA THR A 334 -2.99 -10.59 43.25
C THR A 334 -4.11 -11.62 43.38
N SER A 335 -3.96 -12.83 42.82
CA SER A 335 -4.99 -13.88 42.92
C SER A 335 -4.69 -14.99 43.93
N ALA A 336 -3.56 -14.93 44.65
CA ALA A 336 -3.14 -15.97 45.59
C ALA A 336 -3.58 -15.75 47.05
N LYS A 337 -4.26 -14.63 47.36
CA LYS A 337 -4.57 -14.21 48.74
C LYS A 337 -6.05 -14.18 49.14
N SER A 338 -7.00 -14.64 48.31
CA SER A 338 -8.44 -14.60 48.62
C SER A 338 -9.06 -15.92 49.13
N SER A 339 -8.26 -16.93 49.50
CA SER A 339 -8.79 -18.15 50.12
C SER A 339 -8.32 -18.29 51.58
N GLY A 340 -8.98 -17.58 52.50
CA GLY A 340 -8.75 -17.70 53.94
C GLY A 340 -9.77 -16.94 54.79
N GLY A 341 -10.68 -17.68 55.46
CA GLY A 341 -11.73 -17.19 56.36
C GLY A 341 -13.11 -17.18 55.68
N THR A 342 -14.21 -17.75 56.19
CA THR A 342 -14.59 -18.13 57.57
C THR A 342 -15.70 -19.19 57.51
N THR A 343 -15.87 -19.91 58.62
CA THR A 343 -16.64 -21.12 58.91
C THR A 343 -18.18 -21.02 58.97
N ALA A 344 -18.81 -22.18 58.66
CA ALA A 344 -20.01 -22.80 59.26
C ALA A 344 -21.44 -22.31 58.91
N GLY A 345 -22.31 -23.26 58.50
CA GLY A 345 -23.75 -23.22 58.80
C GLY A 345 -24.73 -23.51 57.65
N SER A 346 -24.98 -24.80 57.38
CA SER A 346 -26.26 -25.44 56.99
C SER A 346 -27.25 -24.76 56.00
N GLY A 347 -27.63 -25.52 54.96
CA GLY A 347 -29.05 -25.67 54.61
C GLY A 347 -29.46 -25.42 53.14
N SER A 348 -29.97 -26.49 52.52
CA SER A 348 -30.84 -26.56 51.33
C SER A 348 -30.24 -26.20 49.96
N GLY A 349 -30.17 -27.22 49.11
CA GLY A 349 -29.79 -27.12 47.71
C GLY A 349 -30.88 -26.53 46.83
N ILE A 350 -30.43 -25.86 45.77
CA ILE A 350 -31.14 -25.70 44.51
C ILE A 350 -30.10 -25.96 43.42
N ASP A 351 -30.31 -27.05 42.68
CA ASP A 351 -29.64 -27.36 41.43
C ASP A 351 -29.88 -26.24 40.41
N ILE A 352 -28.82 -25.71 39.81
CA ILE A 352 -28.87 -25.10 38.48
C ILE A 352 -27.84 -25.80 37.60
N ASP A 353 -28.40 -26.68 36.79
CA ASP A 353 -27.86 -27.40 35.65
C ASP A 353 -27.10 -26.46 34.69
N THR A 354 -25.79 -26.64 34.57
CA THR A 354 -24.97 -26.08 33.48
C THR A 354 -24.30 -27.22 32.73
N ASN A 355 -25.12 -28.14 32.23
CA ASN A 355 -24.70 -29.20 31.32
C ASN A 355 -25.65 -29.27 30.12
N LYS A 356 -25.68 -28.21 29.29
CA LYS A 356 -26.26 -28.18 27.93
C LYS A 356 -25.99 -26.82 27.27
N GLU A 357 -24.80 -26.63 26.69
CA GLU A 357 -24.65 -25.78 25.49
C GLU A 357 -23.28 -25.86 24.79
N ASN A 358 -22.31 -26.66 25.26
CA ASN A 358 -21.01 -26.83 24.56
C ASN A 358 -20.82 -28.19 23.84
N GLN A 359 -21.91 -28.87 23.46
CA GLN A 359 -21.88 -30.15 22.71
C GLN A 359 -22.68 -30.12 21.39
N ARG A 360 -22.78 -28.98 20.70
CA ARG A 360 -23.34 -28.94 19.32
C ARG A 360 -22.46 -28.34 18.24
N ASP A 361 -21.34 -27.69 18.58
CA ASP A 361 -20.48 -27.05 17.57
C ASP A 361 -19.22 -27.85 17.19
N SER A 362 -19.01 -29.02 17.78
CA SER A 362 -17.85 -29.89 17.52
C SER A 362 -18.10 -31.04 16.52
N GLU A 363 -19.32 -31.17 15.95
CA GLU A 363 -19.66 -32.21 14.96
C GLU A 363 -19.86 -31.73 13.51
N LEU A 364 -19.85 -30.41 13.24
CA LEU A 364 -20.03 -29.89 11.87
C LEU A 364 -18.72 -29.74 11.06
N TYR A 365 -17.56 -29.86 11.69
CA TYR A 365 -16.25 -29.77 11.02
C TYR A 365 -15.56 -31.12 10.73
N ARG A 366 -16.19 -32.26 11.05
CA ARG A 366 -15.65 -33.62 10.82
C ARG A 366 -16.27 -34.41 9.66
N ARG A 367 -17.13 -33.78 8.83
CA ARG A 367 -17.86 -34.47 7.74
C ARG A 367 -17.54 -34.00 6.31
N GLN A 368 -16.31 -33.58 6.03
CA GLN A 368 -15.92 -33.21 4.64
C GLN A 368 -14.52 -33.65 4.18
N GLU A 369 -13.90 -34.68 4.76
CA GLU A 369 -12.66 -35.27 4.21
C GLU A 369 -12.65 -36.80 4.03
N ASP A 370 -13.80 -37.49 4.19
CA ASP A 370 -13.90 -38.92 3.88
C ASP A 370 -15.03 -39.18 2.87
N ARG A 371 -14.67 -39.17 1.58
CA ARG A 371 -15.28 -39.97 0.50
C ARG A 371 -14.54 -39.72 -0.81
N GLY A 372 -13.77 -40.72 -1.27
CA GLY A 372 -13.35 -40.78 -2.67
C GLY A 372 -11.99 -41.40 -2.98
N LYS A 373 -11.63 -42.56 -2.40
CA LYS A 373 -10.62 -43.44 -2.99
C LYS A 373 -11.13 -44.87 -3.09
N HIS A 374 -10.92 -45.44 -4.28
CA HIS A 374 -11.02 -46.84 -4.74
C HIS A 374 -12.20 -47.17 -5.66
N ASN A 375 -11.88 -47.29 -6.96
CA ASN A 375 -12.03 -48.56 -7.71
C ASN A 375 -11.05 -48.58 -8.91
N GLU A 376 -10.44 -49.76 -9.10
CA GLU A 376 -9.38 -50.10 -10.06
C GLU A 376 -9.93 -50.62 -11.41
N ILE A 377 -9.25 -50.24 -12.53
CA ILE A 377 -8.66 -51.06 -13.65
C ILE A 377 -9.62 -51.99 -14.49
N PRO A 378 -9.45 -52.25 -15.84
CA PRO A 378 -8.22 -52.28 -16.67
C PRO A 378 -8.24 -51.70 -18.13
N GLY A 379 -7.04 -51.27 -18.57
CA GLY A 379 -6.28 -51.85 -19.71
C GLY A 379 -6.68 -51.60 -21.18
N ALA A 380 -5.80 -50.93 -21.94
CA ALA A 380 -5.22 -51.42 -23.22
C ALA A 380 -4.20 -50.43 -23.84
N ASN A 381 -2.95 -50.90 -24.00
CA ASN A 381 -1.95 -50.76 -25.09
C ASN A 381 -1.99 -49.50 -25.99
N ALA A 382 -0.94 -48.68 -26.12
CA ALA A 382 0.44 -48.90 -26.57
C ALA A 382 0.62 -48.09 -27.87
N GLU A 383 1.51 -47.09 -27.89
CA GLU A 383 2.52 -46.95 -28.94
C GLU A 383 3.52 -45.83 -28.64
N SER A 384 4.77 -46.19 -28.84
CA SER A 384 6.00 -45.45 -28.69
C SER A 384 6.24 -44.45 -29.82
N GLY A 385 6.81 -43.28 -29.52
CA GLY A 385 7.38 -42.39 -30.52
C GLY A 385 8.35 -41.39 -29.91
N SER A 386 9.64 -41.75 -29.87
CA SER A 386 10.73 -40.85 -29.49
C SER A 386 10.99 -39.83 -30.61
N ILE A 387 11.07 -38.54 -30.30
CA ILE A 387 11.85 -37.59 -31.11
C ILE A 387 12.56 -36.59 -30.18
N THR A 388 13.87 -36.54 -30.38
CA THR A 388 14.88 -35.69 -29.74
C THR A 388 14.82 -34.21 -30.12
N ASN A 389 15.49 -33.40 -29.29
CA ASN A 389 16.31 -32.23 -29.61
C ASN A 389 15.76 -30.78 -29.48
N LYS A 390 16.47 -30.05 -28.60
CA LYS A 390 17.17 -28.76 -28.79
C LYS A 390 16.60 -27.49 -28.14
N GLU A 391 17.33 -27.05 -27.12
CA GLU A 391 17.49 -25.66 -26.68
C GLU A 391 18.03 -24.74 -27.79
N PRO A 392 17.82 -23.41 -27.66
CA PRO A 392 18.87 -22.48 -28.02
C PRO A 392 19.25 -21.49 -26.91
N ARG A 393 20.55 -21.56 -26.64
CA ARG A 393 21.55 -20.63 -26.10
C ARG A 393 21.23 -19.13 -26.04
N ARG A 394 21.68 -18.57 -24.91
CA ARG A 394 21.92 -17.16 -24.58
C ARG A 394 23.05 -16.54 -25.42
N SER A 395 22.92 -15.25 -25.74
CA SER A 395 24.01 -14.40 -26.25
C SER A 395 24.35 -13.27 -25.27
N ASN A 396 25.63 -13.19 -24.92
CA ASN A 396 26.29 -12.12 -24.16
C ASN A 396 26.80 -10.99 -25.08
N SER A 397 26.80 -9.75 -24.57
CA SER A 397 27.68 -8.64 -24.99
C SER A 397 27.48 -7.50 -23.96
N ARG A 398 28.33 -7.27 -22.95
CA ARG A 398 29.65 -6.58 -22.91
C ARG A 398 29.72 -5.30 -23.76
N TYR A 399 29.66 -4.13 -23.11
CA TYR A 399 30.52 -3.01 -23.46
C TYR A 399 31.03 -2.28 -22.21
N SER A 400 32.26 -1.83 -22.34
CA SER A 400 33.27 -1.47 -21.37
C SER A 400 33.36 0.04 -21.09
N ASN A 401 33.82 0.38 -19.89
CA ASN A 401 34.38 1.69 -19.53
C ASN A 401 35.75 1.92 -20.18
N ALA A 402 36.02 3.16 -20.63
CA ALA A 402 37.34 3.78 -20.59
C ALA A 402 37.24 5.32 -20.71
N ASN A 403 37.91 6.01 -19.78
CA ASN A 403 38.10 7.45 -19.64
C ASN A 403 39.05 8.05 -20.70
N ALA A 404 38.92 9.36 -20.96
CA ALA A 404 40.07 10.24 -21.19
C ALA A 404 39.75 11.70 -20.84
N GLN A 405 40.67 12.33 -20.11
CA GLN A 405 40.69 13.72 -19.65
C GLN A 405 41.35 14.66 -20.69
N ALA A 406 41.05 15.97 -20.55
CA ALA A 406 42.00 17.10 -20.48
C ALA A 406 41.98 18.19 -21.60
N LYS A 407 41.78 19.44 -21.09
CA LYS A 407 42.46 20.73 -21.37
C LYS A 407 41.91 21.74 -22.40
N ASN A 408 41.36 22.83 -21.83
CA ASN A 408 41.67 24.28 -21.97
C ASN A 408 42.01 24.90 -23.34
N HIS A 409 41.27 25.95 -23.71
CA HIS A 409 41.80 27.32 -23.95
C HIS A 409 40.67 28.38 -23.90
N ALA A 410 41.08 29.62 -23.62
CA ALA A 410 40.31 30.74 -23.09
C ALA A 410 40.02 31.85 -24.14
N ASP A 411 39.49 32.98 -23.64
CA ASP A 411 39.24 34.31 -24.23
C ASP A 411 37.78 34.56 -24.69
N GLY A 412 37.03 35.61 -24.28
CA GLY A 412 37.24 36.72 -23.35
C GLY A 412 36.20 37.85 -23.58
N LYS A 413 35.71 38.46 -22.47
CA LYS A 413 35.12 39.84 -22.28
C LYS A 413 33.74 40.17 -22.90
N GLU A 414 32.82 40.98 -22.33
CA GLU A 414 32.72 41.95 -21.20
C GLU A 414 31.19 42.17 -20.94
N GLU A 415 30.62 41.96 -19.75
CA GLU A 415 30.34 42.87 -18.61
C GLU A 415 29.19 43.91 -18.72
N SER A 416 28.17 43.77 -17.84
CA SER A 416 27.52 44.80 -16.98
C SER A 416 26.41 44.15 -16.12
N SER A 417 26.70 43.82 -14.85
CA SER A 417 26.27 44.51 -13.59
C SER A 417 24.73 44.57 -13.39
N SER A 418 24.11 44.10 -12.31
CA SER A 418 24.52 44.01 -10.89
C SER A 418 23.67 42.97 -10.14
N SER A 419 24.31 42.10 -9.35
CA SER A 419 23.64 41.27 -8.33
C SER A 419 24.62 41.02 -7.19
N SER A 420 24.24 41.42 -5.97
CA SER A 420 24.96 41.06 -4.73
C SER A 420 24.98 39.52 -4.56
N PRO A 421 26.10 38.91 -4.11
CA PRO A 421 26.19 37.47 -3.94
C PRO A 421 25.40 37.04 -2.70
N ARG A 422 24.36 36.22 -2.88
CA ARG A 422 23.75 35.46 -1.78
C ARG A 422 24.56 34.18 -1.57
N ASP A 423 24.98 34.00 -0.33
CA ASP A 423 25.70 32.85 0.23
C ASP A 423 25.25 31.48 -0.30
N PRO A 424 26.18 30.57 -0.67
CA PRO A 424 25.86 29.21 -1.07
C PRO A 424 25.79 28.25 0.14
N ASN A 425 25.14 28.68 1.22
CA ASN A 425 24.90 27.88 2.44
C ASN A 425 23.43 27.99 2.87
N ILE A 426 22.51 27.44 2.08
CA ILE A 426 21.16 27.10 2.54
C ILE A 426 20.84 25.67 2.07
N LEU A 427 21.50 24.71 2.71
CA LEU A 427 21.02 23.35 2.86
C LEU A 427 21.29 22.98 4.32
N THR A 428 20.30 22.34 4.95
CA THR A 428 20.32 21.79 6.31
C THR A 428 20.53 22.79 7.45
N GLN A 429 19.47 23.50 7.84
CA GLN A 429 19.25 23.75 9.26
C GLN A 429 18.19 22.76 9.74
N GLU A 430 18.64 21.65 10.32
CA GLU A 430 17.86 21.01 11.37
C GLU A 430 17.63 22.06 12.47
N PRO A 431 16.42 22.16 13.05
CA PRO A 431 16.21 23.09 14.15
C PRO A 431 17.14 22.68 15.31
N PRO A 432 17.75 23.66 16.01
CA PRO A 432 18.63 23.37 17.13
C PRO A 432 17.91 22.57 18.23
N LEU A 433 18.68 21.69 18.87
CA LEU A 433 18.34 20.74 19.94
C LEU A 433 17.90 21.40 21.27
N ASP A 434 17.06 22.44 21.21
CA ASP A 434 16.48 23.12 22.38
C ASP A 434 14.95 23.27 22.29
N VAL A 435 14.28 22.32 21.62
CA VAL A 435 12.80 22.29 21.50
C VAL A 435 12.18 21.05 22.17
N VAL A 436 12.97 20.23 22.88
CA VAL A 436 12.44 19.08 23.66
C VAL A 436 11.88 19.51 25.03
N ALA A 437 11.86 20.81 25.33
CA ALA A 437 11.33 21.37 26.58
C ALA A 437 10.11 22.31 26.40
N LYS A 438 9.23 22.05 25.43
CA LYS A 438 7.83 22.51 25.48
C LYS A 438 6.90 21.44 24.92
N LEU A 439 6.34 20.61 25.80
CA LEU A 439 4.97 20.13 25.60
C LEU A 439 4.12 21.40 25.46
N LYS A 440 3.87 21.85 24.23
CA LYS A 440 2.73 22.74 24.01
C LYS A 440 1.53 21.86 24.35
N SER A 441 0.81 22.22 25.42
CA SER A 441 -0.55 21.72 25.61
C SER A 441 -1.28 21.83 24.27
N LYS A 442 -2.05 20.79 23.92
CA LYS A 442 -2.96 20.89 22.77
C LYS A 442 -3.82 22.14 22.97
N ASP A 443 -4.20 22.77 21.88
CA ASP A 443 -5.13 23.88 21.94
C ASP A 443 -6.47 23.35 22.48
N GLU A 444 -6.90 23.88 23.62
CA GLU A 444 -8.16 23.51 24.28
C GLU A 444 -9.37 23.94 23.45
N HIS A 445 -9.19 24.92 22.55
CA HIS A 445 -10.28 25.38 21.69
C HIS A 445 -10.51 24.39 20.56
N PRO A 446 -11.78 24.12 20.20
CA PRO A 446 -12.10 23.13 19.19
C PRO A 446 -11.63 23.54 17.80
N CYS A 447 -11.45 22.52 16.95
CA CYS A 447 -11.26 22.71 15.52
C CYS A 447 -12.24 21.87 14.71
N ILE A 448 -12.42 22.25 13.45
CA ILE A 448 -13.21 21.49 12.47
C ILE A 448 -12.26 20.70 11.57
N LEU A 449 -12.57 19.43 11.36
CA LEU A 449 -11.93 18.58 10.36
C LEU A 449 -12.92 18.33 9.22
N LEU A 450 -12.65 18.87 8.04
CA LEU A 450 -13.48 18.64 6.85
C LEU A 450 -12.97 17.42 6.07
N PHE A 451 -13.85 16.45 5.90
CA PHE A 451 -13.71 15.36 4.93
C PHE A 451 -14.32 15.78 3.59
N GLY A 452 -13.65 15.42 2.51
CA GLY A 452 -14.18 15.43 1.16
C GLY A 452 -14.54 14.03 0.67
N SER A 453 -15.11 13.95 -0.53
CA SER A 453 -15.49 12.71 -1.20
C SER A 453 -14.29 11.89 -1.69
N HIS A 454 -13.06 12.39 -1.51
CA HIS A 454 -11.81 11.82 -2.00
C HIS A 454 -10.84 11.38 -0.89
N ASP A 455 -11.21 11.53 0.39
CA ASP A 455 -10.37 11.22 1.55
C ASP A 455 -11.15 10.59 2.72
N VAL A 456 -12.19 9.79 2.42
CA VAL A 456 -13.07 9.12 3.40
C VAL A 456 -12.35 7.96 4.12
N ARG A 457 -11.36 8.28 4.96
CA ARG A 457 -10.58 7.35 5.78
C ARG A 457 -9.96 8.02 7.00
N LEU A 458 -9.60 7.20 8.00
CA LEU A 458 -8.85 7.65 9.17
C LEU A 458 -7.35 7.45 8.98
N GLN A 459 -6.92 6.28 8.49
CA GLN A 459 -5.49 5.98 8.38
C GLN A 459 -4.79 6.81 7.30
N ASP A 460 -3.60 7.33 7.64
CA ASP A 460 -2.78 8.15 6.74
C ASP A 460 -3.59 9.31 6.13
N ASN A 461 -4.39 9.96 6.97
CA ASN A 461 -5.15 11.18 6.68
C ASN A 461 -4.40 12.35 7.34
N ARG A 462 -3.74 13.18 6.54
CA ARG A 462 -2.84 14.23 7.04
C ARG A 462 -3.59 15.35 7.76
N ALA A 463 -4.76 15.76 7.25
CA ALA A 463 -5.59 16.75 7.91
C ALA A 463 -6.07 16.28 9.30
N LEU A 464 -6.53 15.02 9.41
CA LEU A 464 -6.90 14.41 10.68
C LEU A 464 -5.72 14.39 11.66
N GLU A 465 -4.56 13.92 11.19
CA GLU A 465 -3.35 13.85 11.98
C GLU A 465 -2.89 15.23 12.48
N GLU A 466 -2.98 16.27 11.66
CA GLU A 466 -2.63 17.62 12.08
C GLU A 466 -3.64 18.21 13.07
N ALA A 467 -4.94 17.98 12.85
CA ALA A 467 -6.00 18.42 13.74
C ALA A 467 -5.82 17.81 15.14
N THR A 468 -5.73 16.49 15.22
CA THR A 468 -5.64 15.71 16.49
C THR A 468 -4.32 15.92 17.24
N ARG A 469 -3.23 16.28 16.55
CA ARG A 469 -1.96 16.66 17.19
C ARG A 469 -1.99 18.08 17.76
N ARG A 470 -2.78 18.99 17.20
CA ARG A 470 -2.79 20.42 17.58
C ARG A 470 -3.94 20.80 18.50
N HIS A 471 -5.07 20.11 18.44
CA HIS A 471 -6.28 20.42 19.19
C HIS A 471 -6.74 19.22 20.02
N GLU A 472 -7.27 19.51 21.21
CA GLU A 472 -7.87 18.49 22.08
C GLU A 472 -9.26 18.11 21.59
N GLN A 473 -10.04 19.11 21.16
CA GLN A 473 -11.40 18.93 20.64
C GLN A 473 -11.43 19.04 19.10
N VAL A 474 -11.97 18.01 18.43
CA VAL A 474 -12.08 17.96 16.96
C VAL A 474 -13.50 17.58 16.55
N LEU A 475 -14.10 18.35 15.64
CA LEU A 475 -15.38 18.03 15.01
C LEU A 475 -15.18 17.52 13.57
N PRO A 476 -15.35 16.22 13.31
CA PRO A 476 -15.44 15.68 11.95
C PRO A 476 -16.70 16.18 11.23
N VAL A 477 -16.52 16.75 10.04
CA VAL A 477 -17.60 17.29 9.22
C VAL A 477 -17.44 16.84 7.76
N PHE A 478 -18.54 16.50 7.11
CA PHE A 478 -18.61 16.27 5.67
C PHE A 478 -19.63 17.25 5.05
N LEU A 479 -19.16 18.10 4.14
CA LEU A 479 -19.97 19.13 3.47
C LEU A 479 -20.36 18.66 2.07
N TRP A 480 -21.62 18.32 1.85
CA TRP A 480 -22.12 17.90 0.54
C TRP A 480 -22.56 19.11 -0.27
N THR A 481 -21.61 19.75 -0.95
CA THR A 481 -21.83 20.98 -1.72
C THR A 481 -22.30 20.72 -3.15
N GLN A 482 -22.89 21.74 -3.80
CA GLN A 482 -23.27 21.65 -5.22
C GLN A 482 -22.04 21.35 -6.10
N GLU A 483 -20.88 21.92 -5.80
CA GLU A 483 -19.63 21.65 -6.55
C GLU A 483 -19.16 20.21 -6.39
N GLU A 484 -19.31 19.65 -5.19
CA GLU A 484 -18.93 18.28 -4.92
C GLU A 484 -19.90 17.27 -5.57
N ARG A 485 -21.19 17.62 -5.64
CA ARG A 485 -22.20 16.87 -6.39
C ARG A 485 -22.02 17.00 -7.90
N GLU A 486 -22.24 18.18 -8.42
CA GLU A 486 -22.41 18.41 -9.86
C GLU A 486 -21.07 18.73 -10.52
N GLY A 487 -20.22 19.56 -9.92
CA GLY A 487 -18.87 19.90 -10.38
C GLY A 487 -18.72 20.04 -11.89
N GLU A 488 -19.30 21.06 -12.53
CA GLU A 488 -19.35 21.19 -14.01
C GLU A 488 -19.79 19.90 -14.77
N GLN A 489 -20.60 19.03 -14.15
CA GLN A 489 -20.99 17.67 -14.59
C GLN A 489 -19.96 16.54 -14.35
N TRP A 490 -18.83 16.85 -13.71
CA TRP A 490 -17.67 15.98 -13.46
C TRP A 490 -17.34 15.77 -11.97
N GLY A 491 -18.23 16.20 -11.06
CA GLY A 491 -18.12 15.96 -9.62
C GLY A 491 -18.45 14.51 -9.22
N CYS A 492 -19.18 14.34 -8.13
CA CYS A 492 -19.78 13.08 -7.67
C CYS A 492 -21.32 13.20 -7.67
N PRO A 493 -21.99 13.16 -8.84
CA PRO A 493 -23.40 13.51 -8.91
C PRO A 493 -24.27 12.51 -8.15
N THR A 494 -25.39 12.97 -7.61
CA THR A 494 -26.38 12.10 -6.98
C THR A 494 -26.88 11.05 -7.98
N ASN A 495 -27.28 9.88 -7.48
CA ASN A 495 -27.77 8.78 -8.31
C ASN A 495 -26.78 8.28 -9.39
N THR A 496 -25.48 8.34 -9.11
CA THR A 496 -24.42 7.74 -9.94
C THR A 496 -23.76 6.54 -9.25
N ALA A 497 -23.02 5.73 -10.00
CA ALA A 497 -22.34 4.57 -9.44
C ALA A 497 -21.27 4.94 -8.40
N VAL A 498 -20.55 6.05 -8.59
CA VAL A 498 -19.57 6.55 -7.62
C VAL A 498 -20.25 7.06 -6.33
N ALA A 499 -21.43 7.67 -6.44
CA ALA A 499 -22.23 8.11 -5.29
C ALA A 499 -22.69 6.95 -4.41
N VAL A 500 -23.03 5.80 -5.01
CA VAL A 500 -23.35 4.56 -4.26
C VAL A 500 -22.18 4.14 -3.37
N CYS A 501 -20.97 4.14 -3.93
CA CYS A 501 -19.75 3.82 -3.19
C CYS A 501 -19.43 4.86 -2.11
N LEU A 502 -19.65 6.15 -2.39
CA LEU A 502 -19.41 7.23 -1.43
C LEU A 502 -20.33 7.10 -0.21
N GLU A 503 -21.62 6.88 -0.43
CA GLU A 503 -22.60 6.72 0.66
C GLU A 503 -22.21 5.56 1.60
N GLU A 504 -21.84 4.40 1.03
CA GLU A 504 -21.40 3.26 1.82
C GLU A 504 -20.08 3.52 2.57
N ALA A 505 -19.14 4.24 1.94
CA ALA A 505 -17.89 4.66 2.58
C ALA A 505 -18.13 5.63 3.74
N LEU A 506 -19.03 6.61 3.58
CA LEU A 506 -19.38 7.58 4.63
C LEU A 506 -20.06 6.91 5.82
N LYS A 507 -20.91 5.91 5.56
CA LYS A 507 -21.48 5.08 6.63
C LYS A 507 -20.38 4.35 7.41
N SER A 508 -19.44 3.71 6.71
CA SER A 508 -18.32 3.05 7.37
C SER A 508 -17.39 4.02 8.12
N LEU A 509 -17.18 5.24 7.61
CA LEU A 509 -16.40 6.27 8.28
C LEU A 509 -17.10 6.72 9.56
N GLN A 510 -18.41 6.95 9.50
CA GLN A 510 -19.22 7.31 10.66
C GLN A 510 -19.12 6.24 11.76
N ASP A 511 -19.27 4.96 11.40
CA ASP A 511 -19.15 3.86 12.36
C ASP A 511 -17.74 3.79 12.98
N SER A 512 -16.70 4.07 12.18
CA SER A 512 -15.32 4.11 12.67
C SER A 512 -15.09 5.28 13.64
N LEU A 513 -15.55 6.48 13.32
CA LEU A 513 -15.46 7.66 14.19
C LEU A 513 -16.27 7.50 15.48
N LYS A 514 -17.47 6.91 15.39
CA LYS A 514 -18.31 6.59 16.56
C LYS A 514 -17.60 5.68 17.55
N SER A 515 -16.74 4.77 17.09
CA SER A 515 -15.94 3.90 17.99
C SER A 515 -14.92 4.65 18.84
N PHE A 516 -14.63 5.92 18.50
CA PHE A 516 -13.80 6.85 19.28
C PHE A 516 -14.63 7.96 19.93
N ALA A 517 -15.95 7.78 20.06
CA ALA A 517 -16.87 8.80 20.56
C ALA A 517 -16.86 10.14 19.77
N LEU A 518 -16.43 10.12 18.50
CA LEU A 518 -16.46 11.29 17.63
C LEU A 518 -17.66 11.22 16.67
N PRO A 519 -18.60 12.19 16.73
CA PRO A 519 -19.70 12.23 15.77
C PRO A 519 -19.24 12.80 14.43
N LEU A 520 -19.60 12.14 13.33
CA LEU A 520 -19.50 12.72 11.99
C LEU A 520 -20.74 13.57 11.69
N VAL A 521 -20.54 14.86 11.47
CA VAL A 521 -21.59 15.81 11.09
C VAL A 521 -21.66 15.92 9.57
N TYR A 522 -22.88 15.87 9.03
CA TYR A 522 -23.19 16.02 7.63
C TYR A 522 -23.90 17.35 7.40
N CYS A 523 -23.47 18.10 6.39
CA CYS A 523 -24.16 19.31 5.95
C CYS A 523 -24.54 19.20 4.47
N TYR A 524 -25.80 19.41 4.14
CA TYR A 524 -26.27 19.45 2.76
C TYR A 524 -26.32 20.89 2.25
N CYS A 525 -25.41 21.33 1.39
CA CYS A 525 -25.43 22.72 0.93
C CYS A 525 -26.18 22.81 -0.41
N GLY A 526 -27.37 23.41 -0.44
CA GLY A 526 -28.14 23.65 -1.66
C GLY A 526 -29.44 24.41 -1.42
N ASN A 527 -29.76 25.39 -2.28
CA ASN A 527 -31.07 26.03 -2.34
C ASN A 527 -32.11 25.05 -2.91
N SER A 528 -33.39 25.26 -2.60
CA SER A 528 -34.47 24.55 -3.29
C SER A 528 -34.50 24.96 -4.78
N ASP A 529 -34.86 24.04 -5.70
CA ASP A 529 -34.94 24.31 -7.14
C ASP A 529 -35.84 25.53 -7.48
N GLN A 530 -36.78 25.87 -6.59
CA GLN A 530 -37.67 27.03 -6.73
C GLN A 530 -36.99 28.38 -6.42
N GLU A 531 -36.03 28.41 -5.49
CA GLU A 531 -35.29 29.62 -5.12
C GLU A 531 -34.25 29.99 -6.19
N GLN A 532 -33.61 28.99 -6.82
CA GLN A 532 -32.70 29.22 -7.95
C GLN A 532 -33.42 29.81 -9.17
N ALA A 533 -34.61 29.30 -9.51
CA ALA A 533 -35.39 29.82 -10.64
C ALA A 533 -35.87 31.27 -10.44
N GLN A 534 -36.11 31.70 -9.19
CA GLN A 534 -36.48 33.08 -8.87
C GLN A 534 -35.26 34.03 -8.83
N GLU A 535 -34.09 33.56 -8.36
CA GLU A 535 -32.85 34.35 -8.34
C GLU A 535 -32.25 34.54 -9.74
N GLU A 536 -32.26 33.52 -10.60
CA GLU A 536 -31.78 33.61 -11.99
C GLU A 536 -32.61 34.57 -12.84
N GLN A 537 -33.91 34.70 -12.55
CA GLN A 537 -34.80 35.67 -13.21
C GLN A 537 -34.57 37.11 -12.75
N GLN A 538 -34.04 37.32 -11.54
CA GLN A 538 -33.91 38.66 -10.96
C GLN A 538 -32.51 39.29 -11.15
N GLN A 539 -31.42 38.50 -11.25
CA GLN A 539 -30.05 39.05 -11.40
C GLN A 539 -29.06 38.08 -12.09
N PRO A 540 -28.98 38.06 -13.44
CA PRO A 540 -28.11 37.14 -14.18
C PRO A 540 -26.58 37.43 -14.13
N GLN A 541 -26.14 38.48 -13.43
CA GLN A 541 -24.72 38.92 -13.43
C GLN A 541 -23.95 38.70 -12.11
N ARG A 542 -24.55 38.13 -11.05
CA ARG A 542 -23.80 37.77 -9.82
C ARG A 542 -23.20 36.37 -9.96
N ALA A 543 -22.00 36.29 -10.53
CA ALA A 543 -21.29 35.04 -10.81
C ALA A 543 -20.74 34.27 -9.59
N HIS A 544 -20.98 34.67 -8.34
CA HIS A 544 -20.49 33.98 -7.14
C HIS A 544 -21.61 33.92 -6.09
N ASN A 545 -22.39 32.84 -6.09
CA ASN A 545 -23.36 32.57 -5.04
C ASN A 545 -22.64 31.86 -3.86
N PRO A 546 -22.52 32.49 -2.67
CA PRO A 546 -21.83 31.91 -1.51
C PRO A 546 -22.37 30.55 -1.06
N SER A 547 -23.64 30.26 -1.35
CA SER A 547 -24.31 28.99 -1.03
C SER A 547 -23.68 27.78 -1.75
N ARG A 548 -22.97 27.98 -2.87
CA ARG A 548 -22.35 26.90 -3.65
C ARG A 548 -21.20 26.20 -2.92
N HIS A 549 -20.47 26.94 -2.07
CA HIS A 549 -19.26 26.47 -1.40
C HIS A 549 -19.50 25.91 0.01
N GLY A 550 -20.74 25.94 0.51
CA GLY A 550 -21.10 25.53 1.87
C GLY A 550 -20.52 26.45 2.97
N ILE A 551 -20.22 27.70 2.62
CA ILE A 551 -19.54 28.64 3.53
C ILE A 551 -20.44 29.13 4.66
N GLN A 552 -21.75 29.15 4.44
CA GLN A 552 -22.73 29.58 5.45
C GLN A 552 -22.83 28.53 6.56
N GLU A 553 -22.96 27.26 6.19
CA GLU A 553 -22.98 26.13 7.12
C GLU A 553 -21.66 26.01 7.86
N LEU A 554 -20.53 26.18 7.16
CA LEU A 554 -19.20 26.17 7.76
C LEU A 554 -19.04 27.30 8.80
N THR A 555 -19.44 28.52 8.45
CA THR A 555 -19.38 29.68 9.35
C THR A 555 -20.28 29.47 10.58
N HIS A 556 -21.48 28.94 10.38
CA HIS A 556 -22.39 28.62 11.47
C HIS A 556 -21.82 27.56 12.42
N LEU A 557 -21.18 26.51 11.90
CA LEU A 557 -20.49 25.50 12.72
C LEU A 557 -19.34 26.11 13.52
N ILE A 558 -18.52 26.96 12.89
CA ILE A 558 -17.40 27.64 13.55
C ILE A 558 -17.90 28.46 14.75
N GLU A 559 -18.94 29.26 14.54
CA GLU A 559 -19.52 30.10 15.60
C GLU A 559 -20.17 29.28 16.71
N THR A 560 -20.84 28.19 16.35
CA THR A 560 -21.58 27.35 17.32
C THR A 560 -20.64 26.64 18.29
N ILE A 561 -19.52 26.09 17.80
CA ILE A 561 -18.57 25.37 18.66
C ILE A 561 -17.43 26.25 19.16
N GLY A 562 -17.31 27.48 18.66
CA GLY A 562 -16.16 28.35 18.97
C GLY A 562 -14.86 27.84 18.34
N ALA A 563 -14.92 27.31 17.11
CA ALA A 563 -13.75 26.73 16.46
C ALA A 563 -12.67 27.78 16.17
N THR A 564 -11.41 27.48 16.50
CA THR A 564 -10.26 28.37 16.21
C THR A 564 -9.45 27.92 15.01
N ALA A 565 -9.73 26.73 14.47
CA ALA A 565 -9.04 26.19 13.32
C ALA A 565 -9.92 25.28 12.48
N ILE A 566 -9.55 25.16 11.20
CA ILE A 566 -10.18 24.25 10.23
C ILE A 566 -9.06 23.51 9.50
N PHE A 567 -9.21 22.20 9.38
CA PHE A 567 -8.28 21.31 8.69
C PHE A 567 -9.00 20.59 7.57
N TRP A 568 -8.38 20.47 6.40
CA TRP A 568 -8.86 19.61 5.32
C TRP A 568 -7.72 19.10 4.44
N ASN A 569 -7.96 18.00 3.73
CA ASN A 569 -7.04 17.58 2.68
C ASN A 569 -7.40 18.27 1.36
N LYS A 570 -6.39 18.75 0.65
CA LYS A 570 -6.55 19.39 -0.66
C LYS A 570 -7.31 18.49 -1.61
N ASP A 571 -8.22 19.09 -2.36
CA ASP A 571 -8.82 18.48 -3.54
C ASP A 571 -8.03 18.94 -4.79
N PRO A 572 -7.29 18.04 -5.46
CA PRO A 572 -6.42 18.40 -6.57
C PRO A 572 -7.17 18.72 -7.87
N THR A 573 -8.50 18.67 -7.88
CA THR A 573 -9.32 19.09 -9.03
C THR A 573 -9.37 20.63 -9.16
N PRO A 574 -9.59 21.18 -10.36
CA PRO A 574 -9.79 22.63 -10.54
C PRO A 574 -10.94 23.18 -9.69
N GLU A 575 -12.05 22.45 -9.62
CA GLU A 575 -13.25 22.82 -8.85
C GLU A 575 -12.95 22.82 -7.35
N GLY A 576 -12.28 21.76 -6.88
CA GLY A 576 -11.81 21.64 -5.51
C GLY A 576 -10.88 22.78 -5.10
N ARG A 577 -9.90 23.11 -5.94
CA ARG A 577 -9.00 24.26 -5.72
C ARG A 577 -9.75 25.58 -5.65
N ALA A 578 -10.71 25.81 -6.56
CA ALA A 578 -11.51 27.04 -6.57
C ALA A 578 -12.36 27.16 -5.29
N ARG A 579 -13.01 26.07 -4.89
CA ARG A 579 -13.78 25.97 -3.63
C ARG A 579 -12.91 26.25 -2.42
N ASP A 580 -11.75 25.62 -2.32
CA ASP A 580 -10.85 25.74 -1.17
C ASP A 580 -10.25 27.16 -1.08
N ALA A 581 -9.90 27.76 -2.23
CA ALA A 581 -9.46 29.15 -2.31
C ALA A 581 -10.55 30.14 -1.88
N TYR A 582 -11.80 29.93 -2.34
CA TYR A 582 -12.94 30.75 -1.95
C TYR A 582 -13.16 30.71 -0.43
N ARG A 583 -13.22 29.51 0.16
CA ARG A 583 -13.39 29.32 1.61
C ARG A 583 -12.31 30.05 2.40
N LYS A 584 -11.04 29.94 1.98
CA LYS A 584 -9.91 30.64 2.61
C LYS A 584 -10.05 32.16 2.55
N ASN A 585 -10.34 32.71 1.37
CA ASN A 585 -10.46 34.16 1.19
C ASN A 585 -11.64 34.72 2.00
N PHE A 586 -12.79 34.05 1.97
CA PHE A 586 -13.97 34.47 2.71
C PHE A 586 -13.73 34.52 4.23
N LEU A 587 -13.11 33.47 4.79
CA LEU A 587 -12.79 33.43 6.23
C LEU A 587 -11.77 34.50 6.63
N ALA A 588 -10.80 34.80 5.76
CA ALA A 588 -9.83 35.87 5.99
C ALA A 588 -10.48 37.27 5.95
N GLU A 589 -11.39 37.51 5.01
CA GLU A 589 -12.16 38.77 4.90
C GLU A 589 -13.05 39.01 6.11
N GLN A 590 -13.79 37.98 6.56
CA GLN A 590 -14.62 38.07 7.77
C GLN A 590 -13.81 38.43 9.01
N GLN A 591 -12.59 37.91 9.10
CA GLN A 591 -11.70 38.23 10.20
C GLN A 591 -11.21 39.69 10.15
N LEU A 592 -10.90 40.22 8.97
CA LEU A 592 -10.52 41.63 8.80
C LEU A 592 -11.68 42.57 9.17
N GLN A 593 -12.92 42.23 8.80
CA GLN A 593 -14.10 43.02 9.13
C GLN A 593 -14.37 43.06 10.65
N ARG A 594 -14.21 41.93 11.36
CA ARG A 594 -14.32 41.89 12.83
C ARG A 594 -13.27 42.78 13.51
N ASN A 595 -12.02 42.69 13.07
CA ASN A 595 -10.93 43.49 13.64
C ASN A 595 -11.12 45.01 13.44
N ASN A 596 -11.75 45.44 12.34
CA ASN A 596 -12.01 46.85 12.07
C ASN A 596 -13.20 47.41 12.88
N ASN A 597 -14.18 46.56 13.22
CA ASN A 597 -15.36 46.98 13.98
C ASN A 597 -15.15 46.99 15.51
N ASP A 598 -14.19 46.23 16.04
CA ASP A 598 -13.92 46.06 17.48
C ASP A 598 -12.90 47.07 18.09
N SER A 599 -12.84 48.30 17.58
CA SER A 599 -11.96 49.34 18.13
C SER A 599 -12.29 49.82 19.56
N THR A 600 -13.33 49.27 20.20
CA THR A 600 -13.81 49.69 21.54
C THR A 600 -14.01 48.55 22.57
N SER A 601 -13.64 47.31 22.28
CA SER A 601 -13.82 46.18 23.21
C SER A 601 -12.54 45.32 23.32
N SER A 602 -12.01 45.15 24.53
CA SER A 602 -10.83 44.30 24.83
C SER A 602 -11.10 42.79 24.75
N SER A 603 -12.14 42.34 24.04
CA SER A 603 -12.38 40.92 23.78
C SER A 603 -11.50 40.47 22.62
N SER A 604 -10.56 39.57 22.87
CA SER A 604 -9.67 39.02 21.84
C SER A 604 -10.47 38.39 20.70
N ALA A 605 -10.54 39.04 19.54
CA ALA A 605 -11.17 38.47 18.35
C ALA A 605 -10.51 37.13 17.99
N ILE A 606 -11.29 36.04 18.09
CA ILE A 606 -10.82 34.69 17.82
C ILE A 606 -10.41 34.57 16.34
N ARG A 607 -9.12 34.36 16.09
CA ARG A 607 -8.54 34.15 14.75
C ARG A 607 -8.78 32.72 14.30
N ILE A 608 -9.54 32.53 13.22
CA ILE A 608 -9.74 31.22 12.60
C ILE A 608 -8.52 30.89 11.73
N ARG A 609 -7.81 29.81 12.07
CA ARG A 609 -6.67 29.30 11.28
C ARG A 609 -7.13 28.26 10.28
N VAL A 610 -6.69 28.38 9.04
CA VAL A 610 -6.97 27.37 8.01
C VAL A 610 -5.72 26.57 7.71
N HIS A 611 -5.85 25.24 7.71
CA HIS A 611 -4.78 24.30 7.46
C HIS A 611 -5.16 23.32 6.35
N GLU A 612 -4.30 23.19 5.36
CA GLU A 612 -4.48 22.27 4.23
C GLU A 612 -3.35 21.25 4.21
N ALA A 613 -3.70 20.00 3.92
CA ALA A 613 -2.74 18.93 3.79
C ALA A 613 -2.87 18.18 2.45
N GLN A 614 -1.76 17.62 1.95
CA GLN A 614 -1.79 16.72 0.80
C GLN A 614 -1.82 15.27 1.31
N SER A 615 -2.92 14.56 1.01
CA SER A 615 -3.13 13.18 1.43
C SER A 615 -3.70 12.30 0.31
N SER A 616 -4.08 12.91 -0.81
CA SER A 616 -4.88 12.28 -1.85
C SER A 616 -4.02 11.79 -3.01
N LEU A 617 -2.85 12.37 -3.24
CA LEU A 617 -1.87 11.99 -4.27
C LEU A 617 -0.53 11.56 -3.63
N LEU A 618 0.35 10.91 -4.40
CA LEU A 618 1.71 10.59 -3.95
C LEU A 618 2.59 11.85 -3.94
N TYR A 619 2.36 12.75 -4.90
CA TYR A 619 3.06 14.02 -5.04
C TYR A 619 2.06 15.18 -5.15
N ASP A 620 2.40 16.34 -4.56
CA ASP A 620 1.56 17.52 -4.64
C ASP A 620 1.70 18.20 -6.02
N VAL A 621 0.65 18.12 -6.83
CA VAL A 621 0.69 18.56 -8.24
C VAL A 621 0.96 20.05 -8.41
N ASP A 622 0.52 20.88 -7.44
CA ASP A 622 0.72 22.33 -7.47
C ASP A 622 2.19 22.72 -7.28
N SER A 623 3.00 21.82 -6.72
CA SER A 623 4.43 22.05 -6.47
C SER A 623 5.34 21.51 -7.58
N ILE A 624 4.79 20.78 -8.57
CA ILE A 624 5.59 20.10 -9.60
C ILE A 624 5.98 21.08 -10.71
N GLU A 625 7.29 21.28 -10.87
CA GLU A 625 7.84 22.08 -11.97
C GLU A 625 8.39 21.17 -13.06
N LEU A 626 7.67 21.03 -14.17
CA LEU A 626 8.12 20.26 -15.32
C LEU A 626 8.69 21.19 -16.40
N SER A 627 9.95 20.97 -16.79
CA SER A 627 10.58 21.75 -17.87
C SER A 627 9.83 21.58 -19.19
N THR A 628 9.74 22.66 -19.96
CA THR A 628 9.22 22.61 -21.34
C THR A 628 10.16 21.80 -22.22
N GLY A 629 9.60 20.85 -22.97
CA GLY A 629 10.42 19.87 -23.68
C GLY A 629 11.09 20.46 -24.92
N PHE A 630 12.43 20.47 -24.96
CA PHE A 630 13.23 19.91 -26.07
C PHE A 630 14.67 19.56 -25.60
N ASN A 631 15.20 18.40 -26.06
CA ASN A 631 16.38 17.64 -25.55
C ASN A 631 16.24 16.96 -24.17
N GLY A 632 15.02 16.54 -23.81
CA GLY A 632 14.78 15.66 -22.65
C GLY A 632 13.46 14.87 -22.61
N GLY A 633 12.47 15.16 -23.47
CA GLY A 633 11.25 14.34 -23.62
C GLY A 633 10.01 15.11 -24.08
N HIS A 634 8.89 14.38 -24.22
CA HIS A 634 7.53 14.93 -24.41
C HIS A 634 6.99 15.47 -23.08
N PHE A 635 6.37 16.66 -23.09
CA PHE A 635 5.77 17.27 -21.89
C PHE A 635 4.72 16.36 -21.25
N ALA A 636 4.65 16.35 -19.91
CA ALA A 636 3.68 15.59 -19.11
C ALA A 636 3.45 14.14 -19.59
N THR A 637 4.54 13.44 -19.94
CA THR A 637 4.54 11.99 -20.15
C THR A 637 5.09 11.27 -18.92
N LEU A 638 4.72 9.99 -18.75
CA LEU A 638 4.95 9.22 -17.53
C LEU A 638 6.40 9.27 -17.00
N MET A 639 7.38 8.98 -17.86
CA MET A 639 8.77 8.85 -17.40
C MET A 639 9.41 10.21 -17.08
N PRO A 640 9.29 11.26 -17.91
CA PRO A 640 9.70 12.61 -17.53
C PRO A 640 9.05 13.11 -16.23
N PHE A 641 7.73 12.92 -16.09
CA PHE A 641 7.00 13.28 -14.87
C PHE A 641 7.53 12.54 -13.64
N LEU A 642 7.63 11.20 -13.70
CA LEU A 642 8.13 10.39 -12.59
C LEU A 642 9.57 10.77 -12.20
N ASN A 643 10.44 10.97 -13.18
CA ASN A 643 11.83 11.35 -12.94
C ASN A 643 11.91 12.74 -12.30
N GLN A 644 11.04 13.68 -12.72
CA GLN A 644 10.93 14.99 -12.11
C GLN A 644 10.49 14.90 -10.65
N CYS A 645 9.40 14.18 -10.37
CA CYS A 645 8.91 13.99 -9.00
C CYS A 645 10.00 13.41 -8.08
N LYS A 646 10.72 12.39 -8.56
CA LYS A 646 11.83 11.79 -7.82
C LYS A 646 13.00 12.75 -7.60
N ARG A 647 13.32 13.59 -8.59
CA ARG A 647 14.40 14.58 -8.48
C ARG A 647 14.05 15.70 -7.51
N GLN A 648 12.82 16.19 -7.55
CA GLN A 648 12.37 17.33 -6.76
C GLN A 648 11.97 16.96 -5.32
N PHE A 649 11.34 15.80 -5.13
CA PHE A 649 10.74 15.40 -3.84
C PHE A 649 11.24 14.06 -3.29
N GLY A 650 11.99 13.27 -4.08
CA GLY A 650 12.38 11.92 -3.69
C GLY A 650 11.24 10.91 -3.76
N LEU A 651 11.24 9.95 -2.84
CA LEU A 651 10.17 8.94 -2.74
C LEU A 651 8.96 9.52 -1.99
N PRO A 652 7.72 9.05 -2.29
CA PRO A 652 6.54 9.44 -1.54
C PRO A 652 6.70 9.14 -0.04
N PRO A 653 6.09 9.95 0.86
CA PRO A 653 6.19 9.73 2.29
C PRO A 653 5.61 8.35 2.67
N ARG A 654 6.18 7.72 3.70
CA ARG A 654 5.59 6.49 4.24
C ARG A 654 4.25 6.80 4.91
N PRO A 655 3.26 5.91 4.78
CA PRO A 655 1.97 6.12 5.41
C PRO A 655 2.12 6.11 6.93
N THR A 656 1.34 6.94 7.61
CA THR A 656 1.28 6.91 9.06
C THR A 656 0.82 5.52 9.54
N PRO A 657 1.55 4.89 10.46
CA PRO A 657 1.17 3.59 10.99
C PRO A 657 -0.21 3.63 11.65
N TYR A 658 -1.01 2.58 11.44
CA TYR A 658 -2.39 2.51 11.96
C TYR A 658 -2.51 2.78 13.47
N PHE A 659 -1.53 2.31 14.26
CA PHE A 659 -1.51 2.52 15.70
C PHE A 659 -1.33 3.98 16.11
N GLU A 660 -0.62 4.77 15.29
CA GLU A 660 -0.37 6.17 15.58
C GLU A 660 -1.64 6.97 15.33
N THR A 661 -2.34 6.69 14.22
CA THR A 661 -3.69 7.22 13.97
C THR A 661 -4.66 6.86 15.10
N PHE A 662 -4.68 5.60 15.52
CA PHE A 662 -5.55 5.12 16.61
C PHE A 662 -5.27 5.87 17.92
N ARG A 663 -3.99 6.00 18.30
CA ARG A 663 -3.59 6.74 19.48
C ARG A 663 -4.04 8.21 19.42
N LEU A 664 -3.84 8.87 18.28
CA LEU A 664 -4.27 10.26 18.11
C LEU A 664 -5.77 10.42 18.31
N LEU A 665 -6.57 9.47 17.80
CA LEU A 665 -8.03 9.46 17.95
C LEU A 665 -8.49 9.18 19.39
N GLU A 666 -7.85 8.26 20.11
CA GLU A 666 -8.15 7.99 21.53
C GLU A 666 -7.88 9.21 22.44
N GLU A 667 -6.91 10.04 22.06
CA GLU A 667 -6.56 11.29 22.76
C GLU A 667 -7.37 12.51 22.27
N THR A 668 -8.43 12.30 21.48
CA THR A 668 -9.24 13.38 20.89
C THR A 668 -10.65 13.35 21.46
N LEU A 669 -11.17 14.53 21.81
CA LEU A 669 -12.52 14.70 22.35
C LEU A 669 -13.46 15.34 21.31
N PRO A 670 -14.78 15.06 21.35
CA PRO A 670 -15.76 15.88 20.65
C PRO A 670 -15.86 17.26 21.33
N PRO A 671 -16.28 18.32 20.61
CA PRO A 671 -16.54 19.61 21.24
C PRO A 671 -17.66 19.52 22.29
N GLU A 672 -17.55 20.25 23.41
CA GLU A 672 -18.52 20.22 24.52
C GLU A 672 -19.96 20.55 24.10
N ALA A 673 -20.13 21.37 23.05
CA ALA A 673 -21.44 21.68 22.49
C ALA A 673 -22.16 20.47 21.85
N PHE A 674 -21.46 19.36 21.64
CA PHE A 674 -21.91 18.11 21.01
C PHE A 674 -21.78 16.93 21.99
N ASP A 675 -22.45 16.99 23.14
CA ASP A 675 -22.46 15.89 24.12
C ASP A 675 -23.47 14.78 23.71
N VAL A 676 -22.98 13.54 23.54
CA VAL A 676 -23.70 12.43 22.90
C VAL A 676 -24.42 11.50 23.90
N GLU A 677 -24.08 11.55 25.19
CA GLU A 677 -24.34 10.42 26.11
C GLU A 677 -25.67 10.40 26.90
N LYS A 678 -26.58 11.37 26.76
CA LYS A 678 -27.83 11.40 27.58
C LYS A 678 -29.10 10.84 26.93
N VAL A 679 -29.00 9.92 25.97
CA VAL A 679 -30.19 9.37 25.27
C VAL A 679 -30.59 7.94 25.69
N ALA A 680 -29.77 7.20 26.45
CA ALA A 680 -30.03 5.76 26.65
C ALA A 680 -30.80 5.35 27.92
N ASN A 681 -31.01 6.21 28.93
CA ASN A 681 -31.70 5.80 30.17
C ASN A 681 -32.61 6.90 30.70
N ASN A 682 -33.90 6.90 30.32
CA ASN A 682 -34.94 7.55 31.12
C ASN A 682 -36.35 7.03 30.77
N SER A 683 -36.62 5.79 31.19
CA SER A 683 -37.96 5.38 31.61
C SER A 683 -38.01 5.42 33.13
N ASN A 684 -38.15 6.62 33.71
CA ASN A 684 -38.88 6.90 34.96
C ASN A 684 -38.60 8.33 35.46
N GLY A 685 -39.63 9.17 35.41
CA GLY A 685 -40.02 10.10 36.46
C GLY A 685 -39.01 11.13 37.02
N HIS A 686 -39.27 12.39 36.67
CA HIS A 686 -39.08 13.62 37.46
C HIS A 686 -37.68 14.25 37.53
N GLY A 687 -37.59 15.43 36.90
CA GLY A 687 -36.95 16.60 37.49
C GLY A 687 -35.45 16.79 37.29
N SER A 688 -35.00 17.03 36.05
CA SER A 688 -33.84 17.90 35.78
C SER A 688 -33.84 18.33 34.30
N SER A 689 -33.63 19.63 34.05
CA SER A 689 -33.63 20.26 32.73
C SER A 689 -32.65 19.54 31.80
N THR A 690 -33.18 18.72 30.89
CA THR A 690 -32.42 17.86 29.97
C THR A 690 -32.32 18.59 28.63
N ARG A 691 -31.12 19.04 28.25
CA ARG A 691 -30.84 19.42 26.84
C ARG A 691 -30.69 18.13 26.05
N SER A 692 -31.71 17.77 25.27
CA SER A 692 -31.57 16.83 24.17
C SER A 692 -30.55 17.35 23.17
N ILE A 693 -29.86 16.46 22.44
CA ILE A 693 -29.18 16.80 21.18
C ILE A 693 -30.28 17.16 20.20
N THR A 694 -30.77 18.39 20.31
CA THR A 694 -31.63 19.01 19.34
C THR A 694 -30.74 19.20 18.14
N VAL A 695 -31.04 18.49 17.03
CA VAL A 695 -30.73 18.98 15.66
C VAL A 695 -30.72 20.49 15.75
N ILE A 696 -29.60 21.17 15.55
CA ILE A 696 -29.54 22.63 15.71
C ILE A 696 -30.51 23.20 14.67
N HIS A 697 -31.76 23.39 15.08
CA HIS A 697 -32.81 24.00 14.28
C HIS A 697 -32.49 25.48 14.34
N THR A 698 -31.56 25.91 13.50
CA THR A 698 -31.52 27.32 13.14
C THR A 698 -32.90 27.64 12.56
N LYS A 699 -33.51 28.74 12.98
CA LYS A 699 -34.83 29.19 12.51
C LYS A 699 -34.90 29.46 10.99
N LYS A 700 -33.86 29.11 10.22
CA LYS A 700 -33.73 29.32 8.78
C LYS A 700 -33.08 28.19 7.96
N SER A 701 -32.63 27.06 8.51
CA SER A 701 -32.05 26.01 7.64
C SER A 701 -31.94 24.62 8.30
N SER A 702 -32.60 23.64 7.72
CA SER A 702 -32.64 22.20 8.08
C SER A 702 -31.40 21.42 7.62
N THR A 703 -30.21 22.00 7.78
CA THR A 703 -29.06 21.71 6.89
C THR A 703 -27.94 20.90 7.52
N ILE A 704 -27.92 20.80 8.85
CA ILE A 704 -26.88 20.12 9.64
C ILE A 704 -27.50 18.91 10.35
N SER A 705 -26.88 17.74 10.19
CA SER A 705 -27.43 16.46 10.63
C SER A 705 -26.32 15.48 10.97
N THR A 706 -26.59 14.53 11.87
CA THR A 706 -25.73 13.33 12.07
C THR A 706 -26.30 12.09 11.36
N ASN A 707 -27.47 12.23 10.73
CA ASN A 707 -28.05 11.21 9.87
C ASN A 707 -27.55 11.39 8.43
N LEU A 708 -26.89 10.37 7.88
CA LEU A 708 -26.39 10.36 6.50
C LEU A 708 -27.50 10.56 5.46
N ASP A 709 -28.72 10.07 5.73
CA ASP A 709 -29.87 10.16 4.81
C ASP A 709 -30.24 11.62 4.49
N SER A 710 -29.85 12.58 5.34
CA SER A 710 -30.08 14.01 5.09
C SER A 710 -29.31 14.54 3.87
N LEU A 711 -28.25 13.85 3.43
CA LEU A 711 -27.45 14.27 2.29
C LEU A 711 -28.07 13.92 0.93
N LYS A 712 -29.07 13.02 0.90
CA LYS A 712 -29.76 12.60 -0.32
C LYS A 712 -28.79 12.19 -1.44
N ILE A 713 -27.74 11.43 -1.09
CA ILE A 713 -26.72 10.97 -2.05
C ILE A 713 -27.34 10.04 -3.09
N ILE A 714 -28.20 9.12 -2.64
CA ILE A 714 -28.99 8.22 -3.48
C ILE A 714 -30.48 8.45 -3.20
N GLU A 715 -31.21 8.86 -4.24
CA GLU A 715 -32.66 9.05 -4.23
C GLU A 715 -33.32 8.03 -5.14
N LEU A 716 -33.77 6.91 -4.57
CA LEU A 716 -34.56 5.92 -5.32
C LEU A 716 -36.00 6.38 -5.43
N LYS A 717 -36.54 6.42 -6.66
CA LYS A 717 -37.98 6.68 -6.87
C LYS A 717 -38.81 5.62 -6.13
N HIS A 718 -39.77 6.08 -5.34
CA HIS A 718 -40.67 5.21 -4.59
C HIS A 718 -41.41 4.25 -5.54
N GLY A 719 -41.35 2.94 -5.26
CA GLY A 719 -42.00 1.91 -6.10
C GLY A 719 -41.18 1.41 -7.29
N ALA A 720 -39.88 1.76 -7.41
CA ALA A 720 -39.01 1.12 -8.40
C ALA A 720 -38.90 -0.39 -8.12
N ALA A 721 -39.37 -1.22 -9.06
CA ALA A 721 -39.43 -2.67 -8.91
C ALA A 721 -38.06 -3.36 -8.75
N GLN A 722 -36.97 -2.69 -9.17
CA GLN A 722 -35.60 -3.17 -9.05
C GLN A 722 -34.68 -2.02 -8.61
N LYS A 723 -33.94 -2.24 -7.51
CA LYS A 723 -32.92 -1.29 -7.05
C LYS A 723 -31.64 -1.46 -7.87
N TRP A 724 -31.34 -0.48 -8.71
CA TRP A 724 -30.18 -0.51 -9.62
C TRP A 724 -28.84 -0.44 -8.89
N ASP A 725 -28.81 0.08 -7.66
CA ASP A 725 -27.62 0.27 -6.84
C ASP A 725 -27.21 -0.98 -6.05
N GLU A 726 -28.13 -1.91 -5.77
CA GLU A 726 -27.85 -3.13 -5.00
C GLU A 726 -26.73 -4.00 -5.59
N PRO A 727 -26.68 -4.29 -6.91
CA PRO A 727 -25.57 -5.02 -7.51
C PRO A 727 -24.22 -4.34 -7.32
N ILE A 728 -24.17 -3.00 -7.35
CA ILE A 728 -22.96 -2.22 -7.14
C ILE A 728 -22.47 -2.36 -5.69
N ARG A 729 -23.35 -2.14 -4.69
CA ARG A 729 -23.03 -2.28 -3.26
C ARG A 729 -22.51 -3.69 -2.94
N LYS A 730 -23.18 -4.71 -3.48
CA LYS A 730 -22.75 -6.10 -3.29
C LYS A 730 -21.36 -6.37 -3.88
N ARG A 731 -21.04 -5.73 -5.01
CA ARG A 731 -19.78 -5.94 -5.73
C ARG A 731 -18.63 -5.13 -5.13
N PHE A 732 -18.90 -3.93 -4.66
CA PHE A 732 -17.95 -2.96 -4.14
C PHE A 732 -18.36 -2.50 -2.75
N PRO A 733 -18.27 -3.37 -1.73
CA PRO A 733 -18.51 -2.93 -0.37
C PRO A 733 -17.40 -1.97 0.08
N MET A 734 -17.78 -0.82 0.64
CA MET A 734 -16.86 0.31 0.86
C MET A 734 -16.54 0.53 2.34
N SER A 735 -15.31 0.18 2.74
CA SER A 735 -14.72 0.57 4.02
C SER A 735 -13.20 0.54 3.95
N GLU A 736 -12.53 1.25 4.87
CA GLU A 736 -11.07 1.22 5.01
C GLU A 736 -10.55 -0.21 5.27
N LYS A 737 -11.26 -0.97 6.11
CA LYS A 737 -10.94 -2.36 6.43
C LYS A 737 -11.04 -3.27 5.20
N ILE A 738 -12.08 -3.11 4.39
CA ILE A 738 -12.25 -3.87 3.15
C ILE A 738 -11.18 -3.49 2.13
N ALA A 739 -10.92 -2.19 1.95
CA ALA A 739 -9.88 -1.71 1.04
C ALA A 739 -8.50 -2.29 1.38
N SER A 740 -8.15 -2.28 2.67
CA SER A 740 -6.92 -2.90 3.19
C SER A 740 -6.89 -4.42 2.93
N THR A 741 -8.02 -5.11 3.15
CA THR A 741 -8.14 -6.56 2.90
C THR A 741 -7.94 -6.90 1.42
N ILE A 742 -8.60 -6.17 0.50
CA ILE A 742 -8.47 -6.36 -0.94
C ILE A 742 -7.03 -6.09 -1.37
N MET A 743 -6.41 -5.02 -0.88
CA MET A 743 -5.02 -4.67 -1.15
C MET A 743 -4.08 -5.81 -0.76
N GLU A 744 -4.19 -6.32 0.46
CA GLU A 744 -3.32 -7.39 0.95
C GLU A 744 -3.52 -8.70 0.21
N GLN A 745 -4.77 -9.06 -0.10
CA GLN A 745 -5.06 -10.24 -0.90
C GLN A 745 -4.43 -10.12 -2.29
N PHE A 746 -4.53 -8.95 -2.93
CA PHE A 746 -3.94 -8.70 -4.23
C PHE A 746 -2.41 -8.73 -4.19
N VAL A 747 -1.79 -8.03 -3.22
CA VAL A 747 -0.33 -8.03 -3.01
C VAL A 747 0.19 -9.46 -2.82
N ARG A 748 -0.50 -10.28 -2.01
CA ARG A 748 -0.07 -11.65 -1.70
C ARG A 748 -0.24 -12.62 -2.88
N LYS A 749 -1.35 -12.53 -3.60
CA LYS A 749 -1.75 -13.52 -4.64
C LYS A 749 -1.70 -12.97 -6.06
N GLY A 750 -2.33 -11.83 -6.29
CA GLY A 750 -2.56 -11.25 -7.63
C GLY A 750 -1.32 -10.62 -8.25
N MET A 751 -0.50 -9.94 -7.44
CA MET A 751 0.62 -9.12 -7.94
C MET A 751 1.64 -9.92 -8.77
N LYS A 752 1.95 -11.16 -8.38
CA LYS A 752 2.86 -12.05 -9.13
C LYS A 752 2.39 -12.37 -10.55
N ARG A 753 1.08 -12.32 -10.79
CA ARG A 753 0.45 -12.62 -12.08
C ARG A 753 0.09 -11.36 -12.86
N TYR A 754 0.08 -10.20 -12.20
CA TYR A 754 -0.42 -8.95 -12.78
C TYR A 754 0.25 -8.58 -14.11
N GLU A 755 1.57 -8.71 -14.21
CA GLU A 755 2.29 -8.41 -15.46
C GLU A 755 1.90 -9.33 -16.64
N LYS A 756 1.41 -10.53 -16.36
CA LYS A 756 0.93 -11.45 -17.40
C LYS A 756 -0.55 -11.26 -17.69
N ASP A 757 -1.35 -11.11 -16.63
CA ASP A 757 -2.80 -11.28 -16.71
C ASP A 757 -3.58 -9.95 -16.78
N ARG A 758 -2.98 -8.78 -16.51
CA ARG A 758 -3.69 -7.48 -16.41
C ARG A 758 -4.58 -7.08 -17.60
N SER A 759 -4.38 -7.70 -18.77
CA SER A 759 -5.14 -7.44 -19.99
C SER A 759 -6.21 -8.50 -20.26
N ARG A 760 -6.42 -9.45 -19.35
CA ARG A 760 -7.35 -10.57 -19.46
C ARG A 760 -8.64 -10.26 -18.70
N ALA A 761 -9.76 -10.20 -19.42
CA ALA A 761 -11.09 -9.99 -18.85
C ALA A 761 -11.73 -11.31 -18.38
N ASP A 762 -11.29 -12.44 -18.95
CA ASP A 762 -11.73 -13.78 -18.58
C ASP A 762 -11.09 -14.34 -17.30
N VAL A 763 -10.16 -13.59 -16.70
CA VAL A 763 -9.49 -13.95 -15.44
C VAL A 763 -9.98 -13.05 -14.32
N SER A 764 -10.64 -13.62 -13.32
CA SER A 764 -11.30 -12.85 -12.23
C SER A 764 -10.34 -12.00 -11.41
N ASP A 765 -9.10 -12.44 -11.20
CA ASP A 765 -8.13 -11.82 -10.29
C ASP A 765 -6.94 -11.22 -11.04
N ALA A 766 -7.15 -10.87 -12.31
CA ALA A 766 -6.14 -10.26 -13.17
C ALA A 766 -5.67 -8.87 -12.68
N THR A 767 -6.51 -8.17 -11.90
CA THR A 767 -6.28 -6.79 -11.45
C THR A 767 -6.70 -6.62 -9.97
N SER A 768 -6.31 -5.51 -9.35
CA SER A 768 -6.51 -5.28 -7.91
C SER A 768 -7.93 -4.88 -7.52
N ARG A 769 -8.70 -4.30 -8.44
CA ARG A 769 -10.02 -3.66 -8.17
C ARG A 769 -10.00 -2.58 -7.08
N LEU A 770 -8.84 -1.97 -6.82
CA LEU A 770 -8.68 -0.92 -5.80
C LEU A 770 -9.07 0.49 -6.26
N SER A 771 -9.45 0.67 -7.53
CA SER A 771 -9.72 1.99 -8.09
C SER A 771 -10.87 2.75 -7.39
N PRO A 772 -12.00 2.14 -6.98
CA PRO A 772 -13.04 2.87 -6.25
C PRO A 772 -12.54 3.32 -4.87
N HIS A 773 -11.74 2.49 -4.21
CA HIS A 773 -11.16 2.81 -2.90
C HIS A 773 -10.15 3.97 -2.97
N LEU A 774 -9.36 4.04 -4.04
CA LEU A 774 -8.43 5.16 -4.29
C LEU A 774 -9.16 6.44 -4.72
N ARG A 775 -10.31 6.33 -5.42
CA ARG A 775 -11.13 7.48 -5.83
C ARG A 775 -11.87 8.11 -4.65
N ILE A 776 -12.49 7.29 -3.80
CA ILE A 776 -13.21 7.75 -2.60
C ILE A 776 -12.26 8.06 -1.44
N GLY A 777 -11.04 7.53 -1.50
CA GLY A 777 -10.03 7.76 -0.48
C GLY A 777 -10.18 6.87 0.75
N THR A 778 -10.88 5.74 0.66
CA THR A 778 -10.88 4.68 1.69
C THR A 778 -9.55 3.91 1.75
N LEU A 779 -8.65 4.14 0.80
CA LEU A 779 -7.28 3.64 0.78
C LEU A 779 -6.31 4.76 0.42
N SER A 780 -5.24 4.95 1.20
CA SER A 780 -4.20 5.91 0.85
C SER A 780 -3.34 5.40 -0.32
N PRO A 781 -2.99 6.27 -1.29
CA PRO A 781 -2.05 5.91 -2.35
C PRO A 781 -0.66 5.57 -1.79
N ASN A 782 -0.22 6.22 -0.70
CA ASN A 782 1.06 5.92 -0.06
C ASN A 782 1.08 4.51 0.53
N GLN A 783 -0.04 4.05 1.08
CA GLN A 783 -0.16 2.67 1.58
C GLN A 783 0.07 1.65 0.47
N LEU A 784 -0.62 1.82 -0.67
CA LEU A 784 -0.47 0.91 -1.79
C LEU A 784 0.92 1.00 -2.42
N TYR A 785 1.47 2.20 -2.58
CA TYR A 785 2.83 2.41 -3.10
C TYR A 785 3.86 1.66 -2.28
N TRP A 786 3.91 1.91 -0.97
CA TRP A 786 4.87 1.25 -0.10
C TRP A 786 4.60 -0.25 0.04
N ARG A 787 3.35 -0.71 -0.11
CA ARG A 787 3.07 -2.14 -0.14
C ARG A 787 3.64 -2.86 -1.37
N ILE A 788 3.69 -2.18 -2.50
CA ILE A 788 4.29 -2.70 -3.73
C ILE A 788 5.82 -2.73 -3.57
N GLU A 789 6.42 -1.64 -3.09
CA GLU A 789 7.87 -1.53 -2.87
C GLU A 789 8.38 -2.54 -1.83
N ASP A 790 7.66 -2.70 -0.70
CA ASP A 790 8.02 -3.61 0.39
C ASP A 790 7.64 -5.08 0.11
N SER A 791 7.15 -5.41 -1.10
CA SER A 791 6.67 -6.76 -1.42
C SER A 791 7.76 -7.82 -1.51
N GLY A 792 9.02 -7.41 -1.67
CA GLY A 792 10.16 -8.29 -1.91
C GLY A 792 10.15 -8.97 -3.29
N LEU A 793 9.21 -8.62 -4.17
CA LEU A 793 9.20 -9.10 -5.56
C LEU A 793 10.22 -8.33 -6.41
N PRO A 794 10.79 -8.95 -7.46
CA PRO A 794 11.63 -8.24 -8.41
C PRO A 794 10.89 -7.07 -9.08
N TYR A 795 11.59 -5.96 -9.32
CA TYR A 795 11.00 -4.78 -9.99
C TYR A 795 10.28 -5.10 -11.30
N GLN A 796 10.76 -6.09 -12.07
CA GLN A 796 10.11 -6.48 -13.33
C GLN A 796 8.68 -7.00 -13.16
N ASP A 797 8.35 -7.54 -12.00
CA ASP A 797 7.04 -8.10 -11.66
C ASP A 797 6.10 -7.05 -11.04
N THR A 798 6.64 -5.90 -10.59
CA THR A 798 5.89 -4.85 -9.89
C THR A 798 5.83 -3.52 -10.65
N LYS A 799 6.72 -3.31 -11.63
CA LYS A 799 6.91 -2.04 -12.34
C LYS A 799 5.61 -1.47 -12.91
N THR A 800 4.76 -2.27 -13.54
CA THR A 800 3.55 -1.76 -14.20
C THR A 800 2.54 -1.34 -13.15
N LEU A 801 2.41 -2.10 -12.06
CA LEU A 801 1.50 -1.77 -10.98
C LEU A 801 1.91 -0.47 -10.28
N GLY A 802 3.20 -0.35 -9.91
CA GLY A 802 3.73 0.89 -9.33
C GLY A 802 3.56 2.09 -10.25
N ARG A 803 3.82 1.92 -11.55
CA ARG A 803 3.58 2.98 -12.56
C ARG A 803 2.12 3.37 -12.71
N ARG A 804 1.15 2.48 -12.47
CA ARG A 804 -0.29 2.83 -12.53
C ARG A 804 -0.68 3.86 -11.47
N LEU A 805 -0.03 3.85 -10.30
CA LEU A 805 -0.23 4.91 -9.31
C LEU A 805 0.32 6.25 -9.81
N ILE A 806 1.49 6.24 -10.44
CA ILE A 806 2.08 7.46 -11.02
C ILE A 806 1.24 8.00 -12.17
N TRP A 807 0.60 7.13 -12.97
CA TRP A 807 -0.35 7.56 -14.00
C TRP A 807 -1.54 8.34 -13.43
N ARG A 808 -1.99 8.01 -12.22
CA ARG A 808 -3.06 8.77 -11.53
C ARG A 808 -2.58 10.17 -11.19
N ASP A 809 -1.43 10.31 -10.54
CA ASP A 809 -0.86 11.62 -10.22
C ASP A 809 -0.55 12.44 -11.49
N LEU A 810 -0.09 11.79 -12.55
CA LEU A 810 0.10 12.43 -13.86
C LEU A 810 -1.22 12.95 -14.44
N ALA A 811 -2.32 12.21 -14.32
CA ALA A 811 -3.62 12.65 -14.79
C ALA A 811 -4.05 13.94 -14.08
N TYR A 812 -3.87 14.00 -12.75
CA TYR A 812 -4.15 15.21 -11.97
C TYR A 812 -3.21 16.36 -12.33
N TYR A 813 -1.94 16.09 -12.59
CA TYR A 813 -1.01 17.11 -13.09
C TYR A 813 -1.46 17.67 -14.45
N GLN A 814 -1.85 16.80 -15.39
CA GLN A 814 -2.39 17.24 -16.68
C GLN A 814 -3.67 18.06 -16.51
N LEU A 815 -4.59 17.64 -15.62
CA LEU A 815 -5.82 18.39 -15.33
C LEU A 815 -5.52 19.76 -14.70
N ALA A 816 -4.49 19.86 -13.85
CA ALA A 816 -4.04 21.13 -13.30
C ALA A 816 -3.47 22.05 -14.38
N CYS A 817 -2.73 21.52 -15.36
CA CYS A 817 -2.24 22.28 -16.50
C CYS A 817 -3.34 22.65 -17.51
N PHE A 818 -4.32 21.77 -17.73
CA PHE A 818 -5.37 21.90 -18.72
C PHE A 818 -6.76 21.67 -18.08
N PRO A 819 -7.30 22.62 -17.31
CA PRO A 819 -8.56 22.44 -16.58
C PRO A 819 -9.75 22.04 -17.44
N ASP A 820 -9.80 22.50 -18.70
CA ASP A 820 -10.87 22.20 -19.65
C ASP A 820 -10.68 20.86 -20.39
N MET A 821 -9.64 20.07 -20.08
CA MET A 821 -9.39 18.78 -20.75
C MET A 821 -10.49 17.75 -20.53
N LYS A 822 -11.42 17.98 -19.60
CA LYS A 822 -12.61 17.14 -19.39
C LYS A 822 -13.57 17.20 -20.58
N THR A 823 -13.67 18.36 -21.23
CA THR A 823 -14.69 18.65 -22.26
C THR A 823 -14.09 19.14 -23.58
N ARG A 824 -12.85 19.61 -23.57
CA ARG A 824 -12.16 20.18 -24.74
C ARG A 824 -10.85 19.49 -25.04
N CYS A 825 -10.46 19.44 -26.31
CA CYS A 825 -9.23 18.77 -26.75
C CYS A 825 -7.98 19.51 -26.24
N ILE A 826 -6.97 18.81 -25.71
CA ILE A 826 -5.66 19.43 -25.43
C ILE A 826 -5.01 19.86 -26.76
N ARG A 827 -5.09 19.00 -27.79
CA ARG A 827 -4.77 19.36 -29.17
C ARG A 827 -5.94 20.12 -29.78
N ARG A 828 -5.96 21.45 -29.61
CA ARG A 828 -7.10 22.31 -29.99
C ARG A 828 -7.60 22.13 -31.42
N HIS A 829 -6.72 21.92 -32.38
CA HIS A 829 -7.12 21.70 -33.78
C HIS A 829 -8.00 20.45 -33.97
N TYR A 830 -7.93 19.45 -33.09
CA TYR A 830 -8.82 18.27 -33.14
C TYR A 830 -10.27 18.58 -32.71
N GLU A 831 -10.59 19.79 -32.26
CA GLU A 831 -11.99 20.23 -32.08
C GLU A 831 -12.75 20.27 -33.42
N GLU A 832 -12.05 20.40 -34.54
CA GLU A 832 -12.63 20.37 -35.90
C GLU A 832 -12.85 18.95 -36.45
N MET A 833 -12.56 17.91 -35.68
CA MET A 833 -12.77 16.52 -36.10
C MET A 833 -14.22 16.27 -36.53
N GLU A 834 -14.39 15.57 -37.64
CA GLU A 834 -15.70 15.23 -38.16
C GLU A 834 -16.23 13.97 -37.47
N TRP A 835 -17.24 14.18 -36.61
CA TRP A 835 -17.98 13.12 -35.95
C TRP A 835 -19.32 12.88 -36.67
N VAL A 836 -19.86 11.67 -36.51
CA VAL A 836 -21.25 11.37 -36.86
C VAL A 836 -22.17 12.25 -36.00
N ARG A 837 -23.26 12.75 -36.60
CA ARG A 837 -24.20 13.70 -35.96
C ARG A 837 -25.65 13.24 -36.08
N ALA A 838 -26.53 13.92 -35.35
CA ALA A 838 -27.99 13.79 -35.41
C ALA A 838 -28.46 12.34 -35.14
N GLU A 839 -29.43 11.85 -35.91
CA GLU A 839 -30.05 10.54 -35.70
C GLU A 839 -29.06 9.38 -35.73
N GLU A 840 -28.04 9.45 -36.61
CA GLU A 840 -27.04 8.40 -36.72
C GLU A 840 -26.09 8.38 -35.50
N GLU A 841 -25.80 9.55 -34.89
CA GLU A 841 -25.10 9.61 -33.62
C GLU A 841 -25.94 8.96 -32.52
N GLY A 842 -27.23 9.32 -32.44
CA GLY A 842 -28.17 8.76 -31.47
C GLY A 842 -28.29 7.23 -31.59
N ARG A 843 -28.38 6.70 -32.81
CA ARG A 843 -28.45 5.27 -33.09
C ARG A 843 -27.17 4.55 -32.68
N ARG A 844 -26.00 5.03 -33.13
CA ARG A 844 -24.70 4.40 -32.83
C ARG A 844 -24.35 4.48 -31.35
N PHE A 845 -24.53 5.64 -30.74
CA PHE A 845 -24.25 5.84 -29.31
C PHE A 845 -25.25 5.09 -28.43
N GLY A 846 -26.54 5.04 -28.80
CA GLY A 846 -27.56 4.27 -28.10
C GLY A 846 -27.23 2.77 -28.07
N ALA A 847 -26.86 2.19 -29.22
CA ALA A 847 -26.44 0.79 -29.30
C ALA A 847 -25.16 0.51 -28.50
N TRP A 848 -24.22 1.45 -28.47
CA TRP A 848 -23.01 1.34 -27.64
C TRP A 848 -23.35 1.37 -26.15
N LYS A 849 -24.14 2.34 -25.68
CA LYS A 849 -24.53 2.45 -24.26
C LYS A 849 -25.22 1.20 -23.73
N THR A 850 -26.09 0.60 -24.54
CA THR A 850 -26.93 -0.54 -24.15
C THR A 850 -26.28 -1.90 -24.41
N GLY A 851 -25.12 -1.94 -25.07
CA GLY A 851 -24.46 -3.20 -25.43
C GLY A 851 -25.27 -4.01 -26.45
N THR A 852 -25.73 -3.34 -27.51
CA THR A 852 -26.46 -3.94 -28.63
C THR A 852 -25.83 -3.58 -29.98
N THR A 853 -24.50 -3.45 -30.01
CA THR A 853 -23.74 -3.08 -31.22
C THR A 853 -23.60 -4.23 -32.21
N GLY A 854 -23.88 -5.46 -31.79
CA GLY A 854 -23.63 -6.68 -32.56
C GLY A 854 -22.15 -7.10 -32.55
N TYR A 855 -21.33 -6.50 -31.68
CA TYR A 855 -19.95 -6.87 -31.42
C TYR A 855 -19.81 -7.42 -29.99
N PRO A 856 -19.72 -8.76 -29.82
CA PRO A 856 -19.92 -9.43 -28.52
C PRO A 856 -19.01 -8.96 -27.39
N ILE A 857 -17.74 -8.65 -27.65
CA ILE A 857 -16.83 -8.16 -26.60
C ILE A 857 -17.17 -6.72 -26.15
N VAL A 858 -17.67 -5.88 -27.07
CA VAL A 858 -18.13 -4.52 -26.78
C VAL A 858 -19.45 -4.59 -26.02
N ASP A 859 -20.36 -5.43 -26.48
CA ASP A 859 -21.67 -5.60 -25.86
C ASP A 859 -21.55 -6.18 -24.44
N ALA A 860 -20.71 -7.20 -24.26
CA ALA A 860 -20.37 -7.75 -22.95
C ALA A 860 -19.84 -6.67 -21.98
N ALA A 861 -18.95 -5.81 -22.46
CA ALA A 861 -18.37 -4.72 -21.69
C ALA A 861 -19.40 -3.68 -21.27
N MET A 862 -20.24 -3.22 -22.20
CA MET A 862 -21.23 -2.19 -21.89
C MET A 862 -22.33 -2.73 -20.96
N ARG A 863 -22.66 -4.02 -21.05
CA ARG A 863 -23.54 -4.71 -20.10
C ARG A 863 -22.88 -4.90 -18.73
N GLU A 864 -21.60 -5.27 -18.66
CA GLU A 864 -20.83 -5.34 -17.40
C GLU A 864 -20.80 -3.97 -16.70
N LEU A 865 -20.49 -2.92 -17.46
CA LEU A 865 -20.45 -1.55 -16.97
C LEU A 865 -21.79 -1.15 -16.37
N TYR A 866 -22.88 -1.34 -17.09
CA TYR A 866 -24.20 -0.94 -16.60
C TYR A 866 -24.65 -1.77 -15.38
N ALA A 867 -24.36 -3.06 -15.37
CA ALA A 867 -24.79 -3.96 -14.29
C ALA A 867 -23.96 -3.84 -13.00
N THR A 868 -22.68 -3.43 -13.09
CA THR A 868 -21.74 -3.47 -11.95
C THR A 868 -21.03 -2.15 -11.67
N GLY A 869 -21.12 -1.19 -12.60
CA GLY A 869 -20.40 0.06 -12.54
C GLY A 869 -18.89 -0.04 -12.73
N TRP A 870 -18.35 -1.16 -13.23
CA TRP A 870 -16.90 -1.33 -13.35
C TRP A 870 -16.47 -2.17 -14.54
N MET A 871 -15.36 -1.79 -15.17
CA MET A 871 -14.67 -2.59 -16.19
C MET A 871 -13.16 -2.55 -16.01
N THR A 872 -12.46 -3.59 -16.45
CA THR A 872 -10.99 -3.60 -16.51
C THR A 872 -10.47 -2.54 -17.50
N GLN A 873 -9.27 -1.99 -17.24
CA GLN A 873 -8.67 -0.98 -18.12
C GLN A 873 -8.56 -1.45 -19.58
N SER A 874 -8.17 -2.71 -19.82
CA SER A 874 -8.07 -3.23 -21.18
C SER A 874 -9.42 -3.26 -21.91
N ILE A 875 -10.50 -3.56 -21.20
CA ILE A 875 -11.86 -3.55 -21.76
C ILE A 875 -12.36 -2.12 -21.98
N ARG A 876 -12.08 -1.19 -21.05
CA ARG A 876 -12.35 0.24 -21.26
C ARG A 876 -11.73 0.75 -22.55
N MET A 877 -10.49 0.33 -22.83
CA MET A 877 -9.80 0.70 -24.06
C MET A 877 -10.46 0.10 -25.31
N VAL A 878 -10.95 -1.14 -25.26
CA VAL A 878 -11.69 -1.77 -26.38
C VAL A 878 -12.94 -0.95 -26.72
N VAL A 879 -13.78 -0.65 -25.72
CA VAL A 879 -15.05 0.06 -25.98
C VAL A 879 -14.84 1.53 -26.34
N ALA A 880 -13.82 2.19 -25.79
CA ALA A 880 -13.47 3.57 -26.13
C ALA A 880 -12.91 3.67 -27.56
N SER A 881 -11.97 2.79 -27.94
CA SER A 881 -11.50 2.69 -29.32
C SER A 881 -12.65 2.37 -30.28
N PHE A 882 -13.60 1.51 -29.87
CA PHE A 882 -14.74 1.19 -30.73
C PHE A 882 -15.64 2.39 -30.99
N LEU A 883 -15.95 3.17 -29.95
CA LEU A 883 -16.77 4.38 -30.05
C LEU A 883 -16.12 5.44 -30.96
N VAL A 884 -14.83 5.70 -30.76
CA VAL A 884 -14.11 6.76 -31.49
C VAL A 884 -13.73 6.34 -32.90
N GLU A 885 -13.15 5.14 -33.09
CA GLU A 885 -12.57 4.74 -34.38
C GLU A 885 -13.61 4.19 -35.36
N TYR A 886 -14.57 3.40 -34.89
CA TYR A 886 -15.50 2.67 -35.76
C TYR A 886 -16.90 3.28 -35.75
N LEU A 887 -17.40 3.71 -34.58
CA LEU A 887 -18.68 4.41 -34.54
C LEU A 887 -18.55 5.89 -34.94
N ARG A 888 -17.33 6.45 -34.89
CA ARG A 888 -17.04 7.86 -35.18
C ARG A 888 -17.93 8.82 -34.37
N VAL A 889 -18.19 8.46 -33.11
CA VAL A 889 -18.90 9.30 -32.13
C VAL A 889 -17.85 10.07 -31.32
N ASN A 890 -18.17 11.32 -30.97
CA ASN A 890 -17.28 12.17 -30.20
C ASN A 890 -16.94 11.54 -28.84
N TRP A 891 -15.65 11.56 -28.48
CA TRP A 891 -15.13 10.98 -27.25
C TRP A 891 -15.77 11.56 -25.99
N THR A 892 -16.21 12.83 -26.01
CA THR A 892 -16.85 13.49 -24.86
C THR A 892 -18.11 12.76 -24.42
N ARG A 893 -18.90 12.25 -25.36
CA ARG A 893 -20.11 11.44 -25.08
C ARG A 893 -19.79 10.17 -24.30
N GLY A 894 -18.71 9.51 -24.70
CA GLY A 894 -18.22 8.31 -24.01
C GLY A 894 -17.71 8.64 -22.61
N ALA A 895 -17.01 9.77 -22.48
CA ALA A 895 -16.47 10.26 -21.23
C ALA A 895 -17.57 10.61 -20.21
N GLU A 896 -18.62 11.31 -20.64
CA GLU A 896 -19.84 11.58 -19.84
C GLU A 896 -20.52 10.28 -19.39
N TRP A 897 -20.72 9.32 -20.30
CA TRP A 897 -21.33 8.03 -19.95
C TRP A 897 -20.50 7.25 -18.93
N PHE A 898 -19.18 7.24 -19.09
CA PHE A 898 -18.27 6.62 -18.14
C PHE A 898 -18.31 7.32 -16.79
N HIS A 899 -18.36 8.65 -16.76
CA HIS A 899 -18.43 9.41 -15.51
C HIS A 899 -19.74 9.11 -14.75
N TYR A 900 -20.85 8.93 -15.47
CA TYR A 900 -22.14 8.57 -14.89
C TYR A 900 -22.19 7.15 -14.33
N THR A 901 -21.57 6.18 -15.03
CA THR A 901 -21.75 4.74 -14.74
C THR A 901 -20.61 4.10 -13.96
N LEU A 902 -19.44 4.71 -13.86
CA LEU A 902 -18.30 4.09 -13.18
C LEU A 902 -18.29 4.34 -11.67
N VAL A 903 -18.05 3.28 -10.89
CA VAL A 903 -17.79 3.38 -9.43
C VAL A 903 -16.47 4.07 -9.09
N ASP A 904 -15.56 4.15 -10.07
CA ASP A 904 -14.26 4.82 -9.97
C ASP A 904 -14.15 6.04 -10.90
N ALA A 905 -15.30 6.64 -11.23
CA ALA A 905 -15.37 7.87 -12.00
C ALA A 905 -14.52 8.99 -11.36
N ASP A 906 -13.51 9.43 -12.09
CA ASP A 906 -12.50 10.40 -11.66
C ASP A 906 -12.27 11.39 -12.80
N SER A 907 -12.44 12.69 -12.53
CA SER A 907 -12.41 13.72 -13.57
C SER A 907 -11.06 13.75 -14.30
N ALA A 908 -9.95 13.56 -13.60
CA ALA A 908 -8.61 13.59 -14.19
C ALA A 908 -8.33 12.32 -15.01
N ILE A 909 -8.54 11.15 -14.40
CA ILE A 909 -8.21 9.85 -15.03
C ILE A 909 -9.14 9.58 -16.22
N ASN A 910 -10.44 9.84 -16.08
CA ASN A 910 -11.43 9.62 -17.12
C ASN A 910 -11.15 10.55 -18.32
N ALA A 911 -10.91 11.85 -18.07
CA ALA A 911 -10.55 12.81 -19.12
C ALA A 911 -9.27 12.40 -19.85
N MET A 912 -8.19 12.10 -19.12
CA MET A 912 -6.93 11.67 -19.74
C MET A 912 -7.10 10.43 -20.61
N MET A 913 -7.86 9.42 -20.14
CA MET A 913 -8.10 8.20 -20.91
C MET A 913 -8.87 8.49 -22.21
N TRP A 914 -9.97 9.25 -22.15
CA TRP A 914 -10.79 9.56 -23.32
C TRP A 914 -10.12 10.52 -24.29
N GLN A 915 -9.31 11.45 -23.81
CA GLN A 915 -8.44 12.29 -24.64
C GLN A 915 -7.45 11.43 -25.45
N ASN A 916 -6.85 10.43 -24.82
CA ASN A 916 -5.93 9.52 -25.50
C ASN A 916 -6.65 8.64 -26.53
N ALA A 917 -7.88 8.21 -26.25
CA ALA A 917 -8.74 7.48 -27.19
C ALA A 917 -9.20 8.36 -28.36
N GLY A 918 -9.61 9.60 -28.07
CA GLY A 918 -10.03 10.65 -29.00
C GLY A 918 -8.91 11.26 -29.82
N ARG A 919 -7.66 10.86 -29.57
CA ARG A 919 -6.42 11.38 -30.19
C ARG A 919 -6.09 12.84 -29.86
N SER A 920 -6.85 13.42 -28.93
CA SER A 920 -6.77 14.82 -28.51
C SER A 920 -5.82 15.04 -27.34
N GLY A 921 -5.38 13.98 -26.66
CA GLY A 921 -4.51 14.02 -25.48
C GLY A 921 -3.02 14.21 -25.77
N ILE A 922 -2.24 14.33 -24.70
CA ILE A 922 -0.77 14.43 -24.75
C ILE A 922 -0.15 13.13 -25.28
N ASP A 923 -0.77 11.99 -24.95
CA ASP A 923 -0.45 10.69 -25.54
C ASP A 923 -1.53 10.28 -26.56
N GLN A 924 -1.17 9.46 -27.53
CA GLN A 924 -2.12 8.84 -28.46
C GLN A 924 -1.92 7.34 -28.41
N TRP A 925 -3.01 6.57 -28.24
CA TRP A 925 -2.90 5.12 -28.28
C TRP A 925 -2.32 4.66 -29.62
N ASN A 926 -1.20 3.96 -29.55
CA ASN A 926 -0.42 3.55 -30.73
C ASN A 926 -0.76 2.14 -31.24
N PHE A 927 -1.73 1.47 -30.63
CA PHE A 927 -2.23 0.15 -31.00
C PHE A 927 -3.69 0.24 -31.47
N VAL A 928 -4.11 -0.71 -32.30
CA VAL A 928 -5.51 -0.83 -32.74
C VAL A 928 -6.12 -2.03 -32.02
N LEU A 929 -7.19 -1.80 -31.26
CA LEU A 929 -7.96 -2.87 -30.63
C LEU A 929 -9.07 -3.30 -31.57
N SER A 930 -8.99 -4.53 -32.08
CA SER A 930 -10.03 -5.09 -32.94
C SER A 930 -11.14 -5.69 -32.09
N PRO A 931 -12.41 -5.28 -32.29
CA PRO A 931 -13.54 -5.89 -31.60
C PRO A 931 -13.78 -7.35 -32.02
N LYS A 932 -13.15 -7.81 -33.12
CA LYS A 932 -13.26 -9.19 -33.62
C LYS A 932 -12.28 -10.15 -32.94
N THR A 933 -11.04 -9.69 -32.71
CA THR A 933 -9.97 -10.54 -32.18
C THR A 933 -10.18 -10.83 -30.70
N ALA A 934 -10.80 -9.90 -29.96
CA ALA A 934 -11.15 -10.03 -28.54
C ALA A 934 -10.02 -10.64 -27.70
N SER A 935 -8.78 -10.16 -27.87
CA SER A 935 -7.58 -10.74 -27.24
C SER A 935 -7.60 -10.66 -25.71
N GLN A 936 -8.49 -9.85 -25.15
CA GLN A 936 -8.78 -9.74 -23.72
C GLN A 936 -9.59 -10.95 -23.20
N ASP A 937 -10.29 -11.67 -24.08
CA ASP A 937 -11.15 -12.81 -23.76
C ASP A 937 -10.88 -14.02 -24.69
N PRO A 938 -9.67 -14.61 -24.63
CA PRO A 938 -9.30 -15.72 -25.50
C PRO A 938 -10.10 -17.01 -25.23
N THR A 939 -10.63 -17.17 -24.02
CA THR A 939 -11.48 -18.34 -23.66
C THR A 939 -12.95 -18.14 -23.99
N GLY A 940 -13.37 -16.89 -24.23
CA GLY A 940 -14.76 -16.51 -24.39
C GLY A 940 -15.56 -16.45 -23.09
N ALA A 941 -14.96 -16.78 -21.94
CA ALA A 941 -15.68 -16.87 -20.68
C ALA A 941 -16.23 -15.52 -20.21
N TYR A 942 -15.57 -14.41 -20.57
CA TYR A 942 -16.06 -13.09 -20.25
C TYR A 942 -17.30 -12.74 -21.07
N THR A 943 -17.26 -12.93 -22.39
CA THR A 943 -18.40 -12.66 -23.27
C THR A 943 -19.58 -13.58 -22.97
N ARG A 944 -19.38 -14.89 -22.71
CA ARG A 944 -20.49 -15.79 -22.33
C ARG A 944 -21.21 -15.36 -21.04
N ARG A 945 -20.49 -14.75 -20.10
CA ARG A 945 -21.08 -14.27 -18.85
C ARG A 945 -22.03 -13.10 -19.08
N TRP A 946 -21.65 -12.16 -19.94
CA TRP A 946 -22.35 -10.88 -20.12
C TRP A 946 -23.26 -10.85 -21.36
N VAL A 947 -23.07 -11.79 -22.29
CA VAL A 947 -23.91 -12.02 -23.47
C VAL A 947 -24.32 -13.50 -23.49
N PRO A 948 -25.12 -13.94 -22.50
CA PRO A 948 -25.48 -15.35 -22.33
C PRO A 948 -26.27 -15.92 -23.52
N GLU A 949 -26.94 -15.09 -24.31
CA GLU A 949 -27.65 -15.50 -25.52
C GLU A 949 -26.71 -16.08 -26.60
N LEU A 950 -25.40 -15.76 -26.57
CA LEU A 950 -24.39 -16.33 -27.47
C LEU A 950 -23.63 -17.51 -26.84
N SER A 951 -23.98 -17.91 -25.61
CA SER A 951 -23.23 -18.90 -24.84
C SER A 951 -23.34 -20.33 -25.38
N THR A 952 -24.25 -20.60 -26.31
CA THR A 952 -24.42 -21.89 -27.00
C THR A 952 -23.52 -22.04 -28.22
N LEU A 953 -22.89 -20.96 -28.71
CA LEU A 953 -22.03 -21.05 -29.89
C LEU A 953 -20.80 -21.95 -29.64
N PRO A 954 -20.48 -22.85 -30.59
CA PRO A 954 -19.58 -23.99 -30.35
C PRO A 954 -18.11 -23.58 -30.24
N THR A 955 -17.69 -22.46 -30.82
CA THR A 955 -16.30 -22.00 -30.79
C THR A 955 -16.20 -20.57 -30.28
N THR A 956 -15.06 -20.24 -29.64
CA THR A 956 -14.77 -18.87 -29.18
C THR A 956 -14.71 -17.87 -30.33
N LYS A 957 -14.23 -18.30 -31.50
CA LYS A 957 -14.22 -17.48 -32.71
C LYS A 957 -15.63 -17.09 -33.14
N LEU A 958 -16.54 -18.07 -33.24
CA LEU A 958 -17.93 -17.79 -33.62
C LEU A 958 -18.66 -16.99 -32.54
N MET A 959 -18.35 -17.21 -31.27
CA MET A 959 -18.90 -16.42 -30.18
C MET A 959 -18.50 -14.93 -30.27
N HIS A 960 -17.28 -14.61 -30.69
CA HIS A 960 -16.83 -13.22 -30.92
C HIS A 960 -17.22 -12.66 -32.30
N CYS A 961 -17.53 -13.54 -33.26
CA CYS A 961 -17.96 -13.20 -34.61
C CYS A 961 -19.21 -14.01 -35.03
N PRO A 962 -20.37 -13.82 -34.38
CA PRO A 962 -21.55 -14.65 -34.61
C PRO A 962 -22.10 -14.53 -36.03
N TRP A 963 -21.84 -13.41 -36.71
CA TRP A 963 -22.16 -13.19 -38.13
C TRP A 963 -21.34 -14.05 -39.10
N GLU A 964 -20.29 -14.75 -38.65
CA GLU A 964 -19.53 -15.70 -39.47
C GLU A 964 -20.04 -17.15 -39.31
N ALA A 965 -21.03 -17.39 -38.43
CA ALA A 965 -21.64 -18.70 -38.27
C ALA A 965 -22.53 -19.03 -39.47
N THR A 966 -22.52 -20.29 -39.89
CA THR A 966 -23.46 -20.81 -40.90
C THR A 966 -24.85 -20.91 -40.32
N GLU A 967 -25.88 -20.83 -41.17
CA GLU A 967 -27.29 -20.96 -40.77
C GLU A 967 -27.56 -22.21 -39.91
N ALA A 968 -27.00 -23.36 -40.27
CA ALA A 968 -27.17 -24.60 -39.49
C ALA A 968 -26.65 -24.47 -38.03
N VAL A 969 -25.51 -23.80 -37.84
CA VAL A 969 -24.92 -23.57 -36.51
C VAL A 969 -25.76 -22.60 -35.69
N LEU A 970 -26.29 -21.55 -36.34
CA LEU A 970 -27.19 -20.59 -35.71
C LEU A 970 -28.50 -21.25 -35.26
N GLN A 971 -29.09 -22.10 -36.12
CA GLN A 971 -30.30 -22.86 -35.80
C GLN A 971 -30.07 -23.86 -34.66
N GLU A 972 -28.98 -24.63 -34.70
CA GLU A 972 -28.62 -25.56 -33.62
C GLU A 972 -28.39 -24.82 -32.29
N SER A 973 -27.77 -23.64 -32.35
CA SER A 973 -27.52 -22.78 -31.19
C SER A 973 -28.74 -21.97 -30.75
N ARG A 974 -29.85 -22.03 -31.50
CA ARG A 974 -31.09 -21.25 -31.30
C ARG A 974 -30.86 -19.73 -31.28
N ILE A 975 -30.01 -19.24 -32.18
CA ILE A 975 -29.67 -17.82 -32.30
C ILE A 975 -30.21 -17.29 -33.63
N VAL A 976 -31.10 -16.31 -33.57
CA VAL A 976 -31.56 -15.55 -34.73
C VAL A 976 -30.91 -14.16 -34.68
N LEU A 977 -30.03 -13.86 -35.64
CA LEU A 977 -29.42 -12.53 -35.72
C LEU A 977 -30.48 -11.50 -36.12
N GLY A 978 -30.54 -10.39 -35.37
CA GLY A 978 -31.60 -9.38 -35.48
C GLY A 978 -32.71 -9.53 -34.44
N GLU A 979 -32.86 -10.71 -33.83
CA GLU A 979 -33.87 -10.99 -32.80
C GLU A 979 -33.22 -11.42 -31.48
N THR A 980 -32.55 -12.57 -31.46
CA THR A 980 -31.86 -13.10 -30.27
C THR A 980 -30.62 -12.27 -29.93
N TYR A 981 -29.86 -11.87 -30.95
CA TYR A 981 -28.67 -11.03 -30.82
C TYR A 981 -28.61 -10.06 -32.01
N PRO A 982 -28.31 -8.76 -31.81
CA PRO A 982 -28.45 -7.77 -32.87
C PRO A 982 -27.48 -7.98 -34.04
N HIS A 983 -27.89 -7.51 -35.22
CA HIS A 983 -26.96 -7.33 -36.33
C HIS A 983 -25.89 -6.29 -35.99
N ARG A 984 -24.75 -6.38 -36.67
CA ARG A 984 -23.65 -5.42 -36.51
C ARG A 984 -24.10 -4.02 -36.89
N ILE A 985 -23.93 -3.08 -35.96
CA ILE A 985 -24.25 -1.66 -36.14
C ILE A 985 -23.44 -1.00 -37.26
N VAL A 986 -22.22 -1.52 -37.48
CA VAL A 986 -21.30 -1.18 -38.57
C VAL A 986 -20.79 -2.48 -39.19
N VAL A 987 -21.07 -2.70 -40.47
CA VAL A 987 -20.64 -3.90 -41.21
C VAL A 987 -19.20 -3.75 -41.74
N ASP A 988 -18.88 -2.59 -42.33
CA ASP A 988 -17.57 -2.25 -42.88
C ASP A 988 -16.69 -1.48 -41.88
N LEU A 989 -16.07 -2.21 -40.95
CA LEU A 989 -15.12 -1.63 -39.99
C LEU A 989 -13.90 -0.99 -40.68
N LYS A 990 -13.48 -1.54 -41.83
CA LYS A 990 -12.30 -1.04 -42.55
C LYS A 990 -12.59 0.33 -43.14
N GLY A 991 -13.76 0.48 -43.79
CA GLY A 991 -14.23 1.75 -44.33
C GLY A 991 -14.44 2.81 -43.25
N GLU A 992 -15.10 2.49 -42.13
CA GLU A 992 -15.29 3.47 -41.05
C GLU A 992 -13.96 3.90 -40.42
N ARG A 993 -13.02 2.96 -40.23
CA ARG A 993 -11.67 3.31 -39.76
C ARG A 993 -10.93 4.20 -40.75
N GLN A 994 -11.04 3.92 -42.05
CA GLN A 994 -10.42 4.73 -43.09
C GLN A 994 -10.96 6.16 -43.07
N LYS A 995 -12.29 6.34 -42.95
CA LYS A 995 -12.91 7.67 -42.77
C LYS A 995 -12.40 8.38 -41.52
N SER A 996 -12.22 7.65 -40.41
CA SER A 996 -11.65 8.21 -39.16
C SER A 996 -10.21 8.72 -39.39
N ILE A 997 -9.39 7.97 -40.12
CA ILE A 997 -8.01 8.37 -40.47
C ILE A 997 -8.02 9.60 -41.38
N GLU A 998 -8.84 9.59 -42.42
CA GLU A 998 -8.94 10.70 -43.38
C GLU A 998 -9.38 11.99 -42.69
N SER A 999 -10.36 11.93 -41.80
CA SER A 999 -10.78 13.08 -40.98
C SER A 999 -9.64 13.62 -40.12
N THR A 1000 -8.87 12.74 -39.46
CA THR A 1000 -7.68 13.15 -38.71
C THR A 1000 -6.63 13.80 -39.60
N LEU A 1001 -6.34 13.25 -40.78
CA LEU A 1001 -5.37 13.85 -41.71
C LEU A 1001 -5.84 15.21 -42.21
N GLU A 1002 -7.14 15.36 -42.48
CA GLU A 1002 -7.71 16.61 -42.98
C GLU A 1002 -7.59 17.74 -41.95
N VAL A 1003 -7.96 17.48 -40.70
CA VAL A 1003 -7.78 18.44 -39.60
C VAL A 1003 -6.32 18.87 -39.48
N ARG A 1004 -5.39 17.92 -39.59
CA ARG A 1004 -3.95 18.23 -39.50
C ARG A 1004 -3.45 19.03 -40.69
N ARG A 1005 -3.95 18.79 -41.91
CA ARG A 1005 -3.61 19.57 -43.10
C ARG A 1005 -4.09 21.01 -42.98
N LYS A 1006 -5.26 21.24 -42.37
CA LYS A 1006 -5.77 22.59 -42.10
C LYS A 1006 -4.95 23.30 -41.02
N ALA A 1007 -4.43 22.55 -40.06
CA ALA A 1007 -3.69 23.07 -38.90
C ALA A 1007 -2.16 22.90 -39.02
N GLN A 1008 -1.55 23.32 -40.14
CA GLN A 1008 -0.10 23.13 -40.36
C GLN A 1008 0.79 23.78 -39.30
N ASP A 1009 0.36 24.87 -38.68
CA ASP A 1009 1.10 25.56 -37.61
C ASP A 1009 1.23 24.75 -36.31
N TYR A 1010 0.52 23.62 -36.23
CA TYR A 1010 0.62 22.64 -35.15
C TYR A 1010 1.38 21.37 -35.55
N ASN A 1011 1.94 21.30 -36.76
CA ASN A 1011 2.78 20.20 -37.21
C ASN A 1011 4.25 20.62 -37.21
N THR A 1012 5.11 19.76 -36.67
CA THR A 1012 6.56 19.87 -36.89
C THR A 1012 6.94 19.35 -38.27
N ASP A 1013 8.12 19.73 -38.77
CA ASP A 1013 8.68 19.20 -40.04
C ASP A 1013 8.83 17.66 -40.05
N ARG A 1014 8.88 17.04 -38.87
CA ARG A 1014 8.96 15.58 -38.69
C ARG A 1014 7.58 14.92 -38.52
N GLY A 1015 6.50 15.70 -38.65
CA GLY A 1015 5.10 15.27 -38.58
C GLY A 1015 4.58 14.96 -37.18
N TYR A 1016 5.23 15.42 -36.12
CA TYR A 1016 4.66 15.41 -34.76
C TYR A 1016 3.78 16.62 -34.50
N ASP A 1017 2.79 16.47 -33.63
CA ASP A 1017 1.95 17.58 -33.18
C ASP A 1017 2.65 18.43 -32.14
N LEU A 1018 2.27 19.71 -32.15
CA LEU A 1018 2.53 20.69 -31.13
C LEU A 1018 1.26 20.94 -30.31
N ILE A 1019 1.44 21.19 -29.02
CA ILE A 1019 0.41 21.72 -28.12
C ILE A 1019 0.92 23.03 -27.51
N ASP A 1020 0.00 23.92 -27.17
CA ASP A 1020 0.30 25.10 -26.38
C ASP A 1020 0.31 24.72 -24.90
N LEU A 1021 1.36 25.10 -24.19
CA LEU A 1021 1.50 24.91 -22.75
C LEU A 1021 0.96 26.13 -21.98
N PRO A 1022 0.63 25.98 -20.68
CA PRO A 1022 0.10 27.08 -19.86
C PRO A 1022 1.03 28.31 -19.78
N ASN A 1023 2.33 28.13 -19.97
CA ASN A 1023 3.31 29.22 -19.98
C ASN A 1023 3.47 29.91 -21.35
N GLY A 1024 2.60 29.62 -22.31
CA GLY A 1024 2.61 30.19 -23.67
C GLY A 1024 3.64 29.56 -24.63
N GLN A 1025 4.43 28.57 -24.18
CA GLN A 1025 5.36 27.85 -25.06
C GLN A 1025 4.68 26.70 -25.77
N LYS A 1026 5.18 26.30 -26.95
CA LYS A 1026 4.74 25.07 -27.63
C LYS A 1026 5.59 23.88 -27.21
N SER A 1027 4.98 22.70 -27.14
CA SER A 1027 5.69 21.44 -26.90
C SER A 1027 5.27 20.33 -27.85
N ILE A 1028 6.24 19.48 -28.20
CA ILE A 1028 6.02 18.34 -29.07
C ILE A 1028 5.40 17.20 -28.28
N VAL A 1029 4.32 16.64 -28.82
CA VAL A 1029 3.65 15.45 -28.28
C VAL A 1029 3.75 14.27 -29.23
N PHE A 1030 3.51 13.06 -28.72
CA PHE A 1030 3.58 11.86 -29.55
C PHE A 1030 2.49 11.90 -30.63
N THR A 1031 2.86 11.58 -31.88
CA THR A 1031 1.92 11.41 -33.00
C THR A 1031 2.21 10.09 -33.70
N LYS A 1032 1.16 9.30 -33.92
CA LYS A 1032 1.25 8.01 -34.60
C LYS A 1032 1.74 8.19 -36.04
N LYS A 1033 2.57 7.26 -36.53
CA LYS A 1033 3.20 7.35 -37.87
C LYS A 1033 2.20 7.55 -39.01
N GLU A 1034 1.04 6.89 -38.95
CA GLU A 1034 -0.02 7.00 -39.98
C GLU A 1034 -0.72 8.37 -40.02
N TYR A 1035 -0.43 9.26 -39.07
CA TYR A 1035 -0.93 10.64 -39.06
C TYR A 1035 0.17 11.67 -39.35
N ARG A 1036 1.44 11.26 -39.49
CA ARG A 1036 2.54 12.21 -39.66
C ARG A 1036 2.52 12.77 -41.07
N ILE A 1037 2.28 14.06 -41.19
CA ILE A 1037 2.32 14.80 -42.46
C ILE A 1037 3.49 15.77 -42.48
N GLY A 1038 4.04 16.01 -43.67
CA GLY A 1038 5.08 17.02 -43.89
C GLY A 1038 4.49 18.42 -44.04
N PRO A 1039 5.36 19.45 -44.19
CA PRO A 1039 4.95 20.82 -44.45
C PRO A 1039 4.10 20.99 -45.73
N ASP A 1040 4.22 20.06 -46.68
CA ASP A 1040 3.44 19.99 -47.91
C ASP A 1040 2.05 19.35 -47.73
N GLY A 1041 1.70 18.91 -46.52
CA GLY A 1041 0.44 18.23 -46.21
C GLY A 1041 0.38 16.77 -46.64
N ASN A 1042 1.46 16.23 -47.20
CA ASN A 1042 1.54 14.82 -47.61
C ASN A 1042 1.99 13.94 -46.45
N LEU A 1043 1.51 12.69 -46.45
CA LEU A 1043 1.95 11.69 -45.48
C LEU A 1043 3.46 11.45 -45.59
N LEU A 1044 4.16 11.50 -44.46
CA LEU A 1044 5.56 11.12 -44.37
C LEU A 1044 5.64 9.59 -44.46
N LEU A 1045 5.99 9.08 -45.64
CA LEU A 1045 6.17 7.65 -45.87
C LEU A 1045 7.20 7.09 -44.90
N SER A 1046 6.86 6.00 -44.21
CA SER A 1046 7.85 5.23 -43.47
C SER A 1046 8.88 4.70 -44.45
N SER A 1047 10.17 4.89 -44.17
CA SER A 1047 11.29 4.28 -44.90
C SER A 1047 11.28 2.75 -44.77
N ALA A 1048 10.32 2.10 -45.42
CA ALA A 1048 10.18 0.65 -45.55
C ALA A 1048 9.25 0.32 -46.72
N SER A 1049 9.75 0.46 -47.96
CA SER A 1049 9.37 -0.29 -49.18
C SER A 1049 9.65 0.54 -50.44
N THR A 1050 10.92 0.67 -50.81
CA THR A 1050 11.31 0.90 -52.21
C THR A 1050 12.20 -0.27 -52.63
N ARG A 1051 11.56 -1.40 -52.88
CA ARG A 1051 12.10 -2.45 -53.77
C ARG A 1051 11.29 -2.40 -55.05
N SER A 1052 11.92 -1.80 -56.06
CA SER A 1052 11.73 -1.93 -57.50
C SER A 1052 10.32 -2.18 -58.04
N SER A 1053 9.82 -1.19 -58.78
CA SER A 1053 9.28 -1.46 -60.12
C SER A 1053 9.74 -0.33 -61.03
N ASN A 1054 10.78 -0.60 -61.82
CA ASN A 1054 11.03 0.14 -63.05
C ASN A 1054 9.81 -0.05 -63.97
N ASN A 1055 9.30 1.04 -64.54
CA ASN A 1055 8.86 1.08 -65.93
C ASN A 1055 8.72 2.54 -66.39
N ASN A 1056 9.56 2.88 -67.36
CA ASN A 1056 9.40 3.77 -68.52
C ASN A 1056 8.47 4.98 -68.42
N ASP A 1057 9.02 6.19 -68.55
CA ASP A 1057 9.00 6.86 -69.87
C ASP A 1057 10.02 8.02 -69.97
N PRO A 1058 10.45 8.37 -71.21
CA PRO A 1058 11.55 9.30 -71.49
C PRO A 1058 11.06 10.72 -71.82
N ALA A 1059 11.94 11.71 -71.61
CA ALA A 1059 12.13 12.94 -72.42
C ALA A 1059 12.27 14.25 -71.62
N ALA A 1060 13.14 15.10 -72.19
CA ALA A 1060 13.35 16.55 -72.01
C ALA A 1060 14.01 17.01 -70.68
N SER A 1061 15.34 17.16 -70.59
CA SER A 1061 16.25 18.14 -71.22
C SER A 1061 16.35 19.50 -70.52
N ASP A 1062 17.58 19.80 -70.12
CA ASP A 1062 18.19 21.13 -69.96
C ASP A 1062 17.72 22.08 -68.85
N ARG A 1063 18.58 22.25 -67.84
CA ARG A 1063 19.45 23.45 -67.79
C ARG A 1063 20.64 23.29 -66.84
N LYS A 1064 21.80 23.66 -67.39
CA LYS A 1064 23.15 23.66 -66.80
C LYS A 1064 23.33 24.81 -65.80
N GLY A 1065 24.13 24.56 -64.76
CA GLY A 1065 24.77 25.58 -63.94
C GLY A 1065 25.99 25.00 -63.21
N LYS A 1066 27.17 25.15 -63.83
CA LYS A 1066 28.51 24.71 -63.38
C LYS A 1066 28.88 25.42 -62.03
N SER A 1067 29.89 25.06 -61.22
CA SER A 1067 31.19 24.48 -61.53
C SER A 1067 32.04 24.26 -60.27
N ARG A 1068 33.01 23.31 -60.37
CA ARG A 1068 34.37 23.32 -59.80
C ARG A 1068 34.51 22.93 -58.30
N THR A 1069 35.44 22.07 -57.89
CA THR A 1069 36.79 21.81 -58.43
C THR A 1069 37.39 20.49 -57.91
N SER A 1070 38.11 19.78 -58.79
CA SER A 1070 39.33 18.93 -58.61
C SER A 1070 39.38 17.88 -57.48
N GLY A 1071 39.68 16.59 -57.69
CA GLY A 1071 40.30 15.91 -58.82
C GLY A 1071 41.81 15.65 -58.63
N ARG A 1072 42.17 14.47 -58.11
CA ARG A 1072 43.40 13.67 -58.37
C ARG A 1072 43.32 12.43 -57.45
N GLY A 1073 43.57 11.19 -57.85
CA GLY A 1073 44.13 10.63 -59.06
C GLY A 1073 44.74 9.27 -58.73
N ARG A 1074 43.99 8.20 -59.02
CA ARG A 1074 44.36 6.78 -59.18
C ARG A 1074 45.85 6.47 -59.40
N LYS A 1075 46.31 5.34 -58.84
CA LYS A 1075 46.84 4.21 -59.65
C LYS A 1075 46.68 2.85 -58.96
N LYS A 1076 46.22 1.90 -59.78
CA LYS A 1076 45.93 0.48 -59.52
C LYS A 1076 47.19 -0.38 -59.68
N ARG A 1077 47.18 -1.57 -59.05
CA ARG A 1077 47.46 -2.94 -59.59
C ARG A 1077 47.75 -3.82 -58.36
N SER A 1078 47.45 -5.11 -58.25
CA SER A 1078 46.78 -6.17 -59.02
C SER A 1078 47.04 -7.42 -58.15
N HIS A 1079 46.10 -8.34 -57.87
CA HIS A 1079 45.90 -9.57 -58.64
C HIS A 1079 44.79 -10.42 -57.95
N LYS A 1080 44.06 -11.12 -58.82
CA LYS A 1080 42.93 -12.07 -58.67
C LYS A 1080 43.44 -13.49 -58.24
N PRO A 1081 42.63 -14.59 -58.19
CA PRO A 1081 41.21 -14.79 -57.80
C PRO A 1081 40.87 -16.19 -57.17
N LYS A 1082 39.55 -16.45 -57.01
CA LYS A 1082 38.79 -17.75 -57.02
C LYS A 1082 38.73 -18.51 -55.67
N LYS A 1083 37.63 -19.16 -55.24
CA LYS A 1083 36.35 -19.61 -55.85
C LYS A 1083 35.40 -19.96 -54.65
N ALA A 1084 34.11 -19.57 -54.65
CA ALA A 1084 32.92 -20.41 -54.98
C ALA A 1084 32.57 -21.46 -53.87
N LYS A 1085 31.34 -21.76 -53.45
CA LYS A 1085 29.95 -21.28 -53.67
C LYS A 1085 29.05 -22.18 -52.78
N THR A 1086 27.89 -21.66 -52.36
CA THR A 1086 26.61 -22.35 -52.07
C THR A 1086 26.53 -23.50 -51.05
N THR A 1087 25.65 -23.38 -50.04
CA THR A 1087 24.23 -23.81 -50.14
C THR A 1087 23.38 -23.00 -49.15
#